data_AF-A0A857D488-F1
#
_entry.id   AF-A0A857D488-F1
#
_cell.length_a   1.000
_cell.length_b   1.000
_cell.length_c   1.000
_cell.angle_alpha   90.00
_cell.angle_beta   90.00
_cell.angle_gamma   90.00
#
_symmetry.space_group_name_H-M   'P 1'
#
loop_
_entity.id
_entity.type
_entity.pdbx_description
1 polymer ?
#
loop_
_entity_poly.entity_id
_entity_poly.type
_entity_poly.pdbx_seq_one_letter_code
_entity_poly.pdbx_strand_id
1 'polypeptide(L)'
;MSETKVINRENLLVNLRQQLRAGQQELADWQGGKMAISAVPGAGKSHSLAVAAAMVIAREQLHAKKQLIIVTYTRSAAASIKAKIKQRLQDLQLSAQGFSVQTLHGLALQLARRYPELSGLDLESSTLVIPTPSHRIIRNSVEKWLIADPIRYQKLLEGVEFDGEETERLRRQSVLRTEILPSLAYGAIHELKSSGLSPQQVWELSHYTDDNYQILAMASGLYQQYEILMRQKNYIDYDDMILGALRVLEEEKIRRQWQKSVFGVFEDEAQDSSPLQEKLITILAKNNDRETPNLIRVGDPNQAINSTFTPADPVYFNWFCESCQNEGNLSTMNQAGRSNTKIIEAANLVLQWVDRDWKQGKDNHKVTEAPFRVQAIIPVSAEDPQPNPVKEGKGLEIYQPDDIYQTVELIEKRLVKLLQENPQHNAAILVRENRQGHFFAQKFAHFYKSYQIRIFEANEIDRFSQIPAEMLKLLAFVERPHSPDYLKAALEVLQFRGLITAQDLNPLVTYPEQFLYPTPLDPELKSNEKIARRYCCSLLKARLELPHYQLLSFFAMTLQYSGSELATLQKLTARIYQETAGNSSLKNTINTLNEIIASERFEGVEEDNDDCYTRPGQLTIITMHKAKGLDWDYVFIPFLHEDIIPGKPWVPNGAKFLGDFSLAEVARAQIRAAVHQRYLNPDRIPIIPPPLSAWLEAGQLKKAEEYRLLYVAMTRAKRLLWMSSEKKAPFRWNTFRGDESSQLQDKNPCPVFPVLINAFPDSFCV
;
A
#
# COMPACT_ATOMS: atom_id res chain seq x y z
N MET A 1 10.94 31.28 -50.17
CA MET A 1 11.19 29.82 -50.05
C MET A 1 11.85 29.60 -48.70
N SER A 2 11.08 29.13 -47.71
CA SER A 2 11.60 28.79 -46.38
C SER A 2 12.11 27.35 -46.40
N GLU A 3 13.42 27.18 -46.24
CA GLU A 3 14.07 25.88 -46.05
C GLU A 3 13.41 25.15 -44.88
N THR A 4 12.64 24.12 -45.18
CA THR A 4 12.09 23.21 -44.18
C THR A 4 13.25 22.35 -43.71
N LYS A 5 13.83 22.64 -42.53
CA LYS A 5 14.83 21.78 -41.89
C LYS A 5 14.27 20.36 -41.83
N VAL A 6 14.83 19.45 -42.62
CA VAL A 6 14.53 18.02 -42.53
C VAL A 6 15.04 17.55 -41.17
N ILE A 7 14.12 17.30 -40.24
CA ILE A 7 14.45 16.79 -38.91
C ILE A 7 14.98 15.37 -39.09
N ASN A 8 16.29 15.17 -38.86
CA ASN A 8 16.88 13.84 -38.86
C ASN A 8 16.49 13.11 -37.57
N ARG A 9 15.37 12.37 -37.63
CA ARG A 9 14.81 11.61 -36.51
C ARG A 9 15.74 10.50 -36.03
N GLU A 10 16.52 9.90 -36.91
CA GLU A 10 17.48 8.86 -36.52
C GLU A 10 18.55 9.43 -35.59
N ASN A 11 19.07 10.62 -35.89
CA ASN A 11 20.03 11.31 -35.00
C ASN A 11 19.42 11.64 -33.63
N LEU A 12 18.14 12.05 -33.58
CA LEU A 12 17.46 12.32 -32.31
C LEU A 12 17.28 11.04 -31.48
N LEU A 13 16.95 9.91 -32.11
CA LEU A 13 16.84 8.62 -31.44
C LEU A 13 18.19 8.13 -30.92
N VAL A 14 19.27 8.31 -31.69
CA VAL A 14 20.64 7.99 -31.25
C VAL A 14 21.02 8.85 -30.04
N ASN A 15 20.72 10.15 -30.06
CA ASN A 15 20.99 11.04 -28.94
C ASN A 15 20.24 10.63 -27.66
N LEU A 16 18.95 10.28 -27.77
CA LEU A 16 18.17 9.77 -26.63
C LEU A 16 18.77 8.48 -26.05
N ARG A 17 19.19 7.57 -26.93
CA ARG A 17 19.85 6.32 -26.52
C ARG A 17 21.18 6.59 -25.80
N GLN A 18 21.97 7.57 -26.27
CA GLN A 18 23.26 7.92 -25.68
C GLN A 18 23.16 8.56 -24.29
N GLN A 19 22.01 9.14 -23.94
CA GLN A 19 21.75 9.66 -22.59
C GLN A 19 21.51 8.56 -21.54
N LEU A 20 21.26 7.32 -21.98
CA LEU A 20 21.02 6.18 -21.11
C LEU A 20 22.32 5.48 -20.72
N ARG A 21 22.37 4.98 -19.47
CA ARG A 21 23.46 4.12 -18.98
C ARG A 21 23.52 2.83 -19.78
N ALA A 22 24.67 2.16 -19.80
CA ALA A 22 24.87 0.90 -20.55
C ALA A 22 23.75 -0.13 -20.28
N GLY A 23 23.45 -0.42 -19.01
CA GLY A 23 22.39 -1.37 -18.64
C GLY A 23 20.95 -0.90 -18.96
N GLN A 24 20.76 0.37 -19.32
CA GLN A 24 19.46 0.92 -19.72
C GLN A 24 19.26 0.89 -21.26
N GLN A 25 20.35 0.81 -22.03
CA GLN A 25 20.29 0.87 -23.49
C GLN A 25 19.60 -0.34 -24.12
N GLU A 26 19.73 -1.53 -23.53
CA GLU A 26 19.06 -2.74 -24.03
C GLU A 26 17.54 -2.60 -24.07
N LEU A 27 16.94 -1.95 -23.06
CA LEU A 27 15.51 -1.65 -23.04
C LEU A 27 15.13 -0.68 -24.18
N ALA A 28 15.99 0.29 -24.49
CA ALA A 28 15.79 1.23 -25.59
C ALA A 28 16.00 0.61 -26.98
N ASP A 29 16.78 -0.48 -27.06
CA ASP A 29 17.09 -1.18 -28.30
C ASP A 29 16.08 -2.28 -28.67
N TRP A 30 15.15 -2.60 -27.77
CA TRP A 30 14.09 -3.58 -27.98
C TRP A 30 13.29 -3.33 -29.28
N GLN A 31 13.11 -4.39 -30.09
CA GLN A 31 12.41 -4.38 -31.38
C GLN A 31 11.15 -5.27 -31.42
N GLY A 32 10.85 -5.97 -30.33
CA GLY A 32 9.74 -6.91 -30.24
C GLY A 32 10.04 -8.14 -29.39
N GLY A 33 8.99 -8.91 -29.10
CA GLY A 33 9.07 -10.12 -28.28
C GLY A 33 9.05 -9.84 -26.77
N LYS A 34 9.26 -10.90 -26.00
CA LYS A 34 9.24 -10.86 -24.54
C LYS A 34 10.61 -10.40 -24.01
N MET A 35 10.64 -9.46 -23.06
CA MET A 35 11.88 -9.00 -22.41
C MET A 35 11.67 -8.75 -20.92
N ALA A 36 12.65 -9.16 -20.11
CA ALA A 36 12.68 -8.89 -18.67
C ALA A 36 13.80 -7.90 -18.34
N ILE A 37 13.51 -6.92 -17.49
CA ILE A 37 14.51 -5.99 -16.96
C ILE A 37 14.55 -6.10 -15.43
N SER A 38 15.60 -6.73 -14.91
CA SER A 38 15.86 -6.79 -13.46
C SER A 38 16.67 -5.58 -13.04
N ALA A 39 16.11 -4.68 -12.25
CA ALA A 39 16.72 -3.39 -11.97
C ALA A 39 16.77 -3.06 -10.48
N VAL A 40 17.93 -2.62 -10.00
CA VAL A 40 18.16 -2.28 -8.59
C VAL A 40 17.47 -0.95 -8.18
N PRO A 41 17.40 -0.62 -6.88
CA PRO A 41 16.86 0.66 -6.42
C PRO A 41 17.70 1.83 -6.98
N GLY A 42 17.03 2.86 -7.51
CA GLY A 42 17.73 4.04 -8.05
C GLY A 42 18.40 3.83 -9.43
N ALA A 43 18.17 2.69 -10.09
CA ALA A 43 18.74 2.42 -11.41
C ALA A 43 18.11 3.22 -12.57
N GLY A 44 17.05 3.98 -12.31
CA GLY A 44 16.36 4.80 -13.32
C GLY A 44 15.27 4.06 -14.12
N LYS A 45 14.72 2.94 -13.61
CA LYS A 45 13.65 2.12 -14.24
C LYS A 45 12.62 2.93 -15.04
N SER A 46 11.86 3.79 -14.37
CA SER A 46 10.76 4.53 -14.99
C SER A 46 11.24 5.59 -15.99
N HIS A 47 12.48 6.09 -15.87
CA HIS A 47 13.08 6.97 -16.88
C HIS A 47 13.43 6.17 -18.15
N SER A 48 14.13 5.04 -17.99
CA SER A 48 14.48 4.15 -19.09
C SER A 48 13.25 3.63 -19.83
N LEU A 49 12.20 3.25 -19.09
CA LEU A 49 10.93 2.80 -19.65
C LEU A 49 10.22 3.90 -20.45
N ALA A 50 10.25 5.15 -19.98
CA ALA A 50 9.70 6.28 -20.72
C ALA A 50 10.47 6.60 -22.01
N VAL A 51 11.81 6.51 -21.97
CA VAL A 51 12.67 6.71 -23.16
C VAL A 51 12.42 5.59 -24.18
N ALA A 52 12.42 4.32 -23.75
CA ALA A 52 12.16 3.19 -24.62
C ALA A 52 10.76 3.25 -25.24
N ALA A 53 9.73 3.62 -24.47
CA ALA A 53 8.39 3.82 -24.99
C ALA A 53 8.34 4.89 -26.08
N ALA A 54 8.97 6.05 -25.86
CA ALA A 54 9.04 7.11 -26.86
C ALA A 54 9.78 6.67 -28.14
N MET A 55 10.86 5.91 -28.00
CA MET A 55 11.62 5.36 -29.13
C MET A 55 10.81 4.35 -29.94
N VAL A 56 10.08 3.45 -29.27
CA VAL A 56 9.18 2.49 -29.94
C VAL A 56 8.05 3.20 -30.67
N ILE A 57 7.40 4.19 -30.03
CA ILE A 57 6.35 5.00 -30.67
C ILE A 57 6.87 5.68 -31.94
N ALA A 58 8.09 6.21 -31.90
CA ALA A 58 8.72 6.87 -33.04
C ALA A 58 9.10 5.90 -34.16
N ARG A 59 9.75 4.78 -33.82
CA ARG A 59 10.21 3.76 -34.78
C ARG A 59 9.05 3.07 -35.49
N GLU A 60 8.03 2.67 -34.73
CA GLU A 60 6.88 1.90 -35.22
C GLU A 60 5.71 2.79 -35.71
N GLN A 61 5.87 4.12 -35.64
CA GLN A 61 4.88 5.11 -36.05
C GLN A 61 3.50 4.86 -35.40
N LEU A 62 3.52 4.62 -34.09
CA LEU A 62 2.32 4.31 -33.32
C LEU A 62 1.37 5.52 -33.27
N HIS A 63 0.07 5.24 -33.26
CA HIS A 63 -0.99 6.24 -33.37
C HIS A 63 -2.26 5.77 -32.64
N ALA A 64 -3.33 6.58 -32.66
CA ALA A 64 -4.51 6.30 -31.83
C ALA A 64 -5.18 4.92 -32.06
N LYS A 65 -5.00 4.30 -33.24
CA LYS A 65 -5.56 2.97 -33.57
C LYS A 65 -4.59 1.81 -33.30
N LYS A 66 -3.30 2.08 -33.07
CA LYS A 66 -2.26 1.10 -32.77
C LYS A 66 -1.31 1.70 -31.75
N GLN A 67 -1.51 1.35 -30.48
CA GLN A 67 -0.92 2.01 -29.32
C GLN A 67 0.02 1.08 -28.55
N LEU A 68 1.01 1.67 -27.89
CA LEU A 68 1.77 1.03 -26.82
C LEU A 68 1.01 1.20 -25.49
N ILE A 69 0.75 0.10 -24.78
CA ILE A 69 0.15 0.17 -23.44
C ILE A 69 1.27 0.13 -22.41
N ILE A 70 1.23 1.05 -21.45
CA ILE A 70 2.11 1.05 -20.29
C ILE A 70 1.24 0.87 -19.05
N VAL A 71 1.60 -0.10 -18.22
CA VAL A 71 0.93 -0.38 -16.95
C VAL A 71 1.90 -0.26 -15.78
N THR A 72 1.38 0.13 -14.63
CA THR A 72 2.12 0.21 -13.36
C THR A 72 1.18 -0.07 -12.18
N TYR A 73 1.72 -0.16 -10.97
CA TYR A 73 0.97 -0.47 -9.77
C TYR A 73 0.18 0.74 -9.21
N THR A 74 0.79 1.93 -9.15
CA THR A 74 0.19 3.12 -8.52
C THR A 74 -0.26 4.18 -9.53
N ARG A 75 -1.23 5.01 -9.14
CA ARG A 75 -1.72 6.13 -9.96
C ARG A 75 -0.66 7.22 -10.14
N SER A 76 0.09 7.54 -9.08
CA SER A 76 1.18 8.51 -9.13
C SER A 76 2.30 8.09 -10.10
N ALA A 77 2.68 6.80 -10.09
CA ALA A 77 3.62 6.25 -11.07
C ALA A 77 3.09 6.37 -12.50
N ALA A 78 1.80 6.07 -12.72
CA ALA A 78 1.18 6.17 -14.04
C ALA A 78 1.20 7.62 -14.56
N ALA A 79 0.88 8.60 -13.69
CA ALA A 79 0.93 10.02 -14.03
C ALA A 79 2.36 10.48 -14.35
N SER A 80 3.34 10.08 -13.52
CA SER A 80 4.77 10.41 -13.70
C SER A 80 5.32 9.86 -15.02
N ILE A 81 5.09 8.57 -15.32
CA ILE A 81 5.53 7.92 -16.56
C ILE A 81 4.87 8.59 -17.77
N LYS A 82 3.56 8.86 -17.70
CA LYS A 82 2.84 9.56 -18.77
C LYS A 82 3.43 10.93 -19.06
N ALA A 83 3.76 11.72 -18.04
CA ALA A 83 4.40 13.02 -18.20
C ALA A 83 5.77 12.89 -18.88
N LYS A 84 6.60 11.94 -18.42
CA LYS A 84 7.93 11.67 -19.01
C LYS A 84 7.86 11.25 -20.47
N ILE A 85 6.93 10.35 -20.84
CA ILE A 85 6.74 9.93 -22.24
C ILE A 85 6.32 11.13 -23.10
N LYS A 86 5.37 11.96 -22.62
CA LYS A 86 4.95 13.16 -23.36
C LYS A 86 6.11 14.12 -23.61
N GLN A 87 6.95 14.35 -22.59
CA GLN A 87 8.13 15.19 -22.73
C GLN A 87 9.09 14.63 -23.79
N ARG A 88 9.39 13.33 -23.76
CA ARG A 88 10.27 12.69 -24.76
C ARG A 88 9.70 12.73 -26.18
N LEU A 89 8.38 12.57 -26.33
CA LEU A 89 7.73 12.73 -27.63
C LEU A 89 7.79 14.18 -28.14
N GLN A 90 7.71 15.17 -27.26
CA GLN A 90 7.92 16.58 -27.60
C GLN A 90 9.37 16.84 -28.04
N ASP A 91 10.35 16.26 -27.34
CA ASP A 91 11.77 16.32 -27.71
C ASP A 91 12.01 15.74 -29.13
N LEU A 92 11.23 14.70 -29.49
CA LEU A 92 11.23 14.08 -30.83
C LEU A 92 10.34 14.79 -31.86
N GLN A 93 9.66 15.88 -31.48
CA GLN A 93 8.70 16.61 -32.32
C GLN A 93 7.56 15.73 -32.86
N LEU A 94 7.10 14.79 -32.03
CA LEU A 94 5.97 13.90 -32.31
C LEU A 94 4.74 14.32 -31.53
N SER A 95 3.56 14.01 -32.08
CA SER A 95 2.31 14.17 -31.34
C SER A 95 2.29 13.24 -30.13
N ALA A 96 1.71 13.69 -29.01
CA ALA A 96 1.49 12.87 -27.82
C ALA A 96 0.33 11.86 -28.00
N GLN A 97 0.37 11.08 -29.08
CA GLN A 97 -0.56 10.00 -29.42
C GLN A 97 0.21 8.67 -29.53
N GLY A 98 -0.51 7.55 -29.68
CA GLY A 98 0.12 6.24 -29.89
C GLY A 98 0.52 5.50 -28.61
N PHE A 99 0.09 5.98 -27.44
CA PHE A 99 0.28 5.27 -26.17
C PHE A 99 -0.83 5.52 -25.16
N SER A 100 -0.96 4.59 -24.20
CA SER A 100 -1.80 4.72 -23.02
C SER A 100 -0.99 4.37 -21.78
N VAL A 101 -1.17 5.10 -20.69
CA VAL A 101 -0.53 4.81 -19.39
C VAL A 101 -1.60 4.74 -18.33
N GLN A 102 -1.69 3.61 -17.64
CA GLN A 102 -2.74 3.31 -16.66
C GLN A 102 -2.20 2.43 -15.53
N THR A 103 -2.97 2.27 -14.45
CA THR A 103 -2.73 1.16 -13.53
C THR A 103 -3.30 -0.13 -14.11
N LEU A 104 -2.84 -1.29 -13.64
CA LEU A 104 -3.38 -2.60 -14.04
C LEU A 104 -4.92 -2.67 -13.84
N HIS A 105 -5.41 -2.24 -12.67
CA HIS A 105 -6.85 -2.16 -12.39
C HIS A 105 -7.57 -1.14 -13.29
N GLY A 106 -6.93 -0.01 -13.61
CA GLY A 106 -7.49 0.98 -14.53
C GLY A 106 -7.70 0.43 -15.95
N LEU A 107 -6.74 -0.34 -16.44
CA LEU A 107 -6.83 -1.04 -17.73
C LEU A 107 -7.94 -2.09 -17.73
N ALA A 108 -8.01 -2.91 -16.67
CA ALA A 108 -9.05 -3.91 -16.53
C ALA A 108 -10.45 -3.28 -16.44
N LEU A 109 -10.60 -2.20 -15.67
CA LEU A 109 -11.86 -1.47 -15.57
C LEU A 109 -12.28 -0.86 -16.91
N GLN A 110 -11.34 -0.32 -17.69
CA GLN A 110 -11.63 0.19 -19.03
C GLN A 110 -12.16 -0.91 -19.96
N LEU A 111 -11.55 -2.10 -19.92
CA LEU A 111 -11.99 -3.26 -20.69
C LEU A 111 -13.38 -3.72 -20.27
N ALA A 112 -13.60 -3.90 -18.96
CA ALA A 112 -14.86 -4.37 -18.40
C ALA A 112 -16.01 -3.39 -18.71
N ARG A 113 -15.78 -2.08 -18.55
CA ARG A 113 -16.77 -1.03 -18.81
C ARG A 113 -17.20 -0.92 -20.26
N ARG A 114 -16.29 -1.22 -21.20
CA ARG A 114 -16.61 -1.16 -22.62
C ARG A 114 -17.55 -2.29 -23.06
N TYR A 115 -17.58 -3.40 -22.31
CA TYR A 115 -18.39 -4.58 -22.62
C TYR A 115 -19.08 -5.13 -21.36
N PRO A 116 -20.10 -4.44 -20.80
CA PRO A 116 -20.77 -4.84 -19.56
C PRO A 116 -21.38 -6.24 -19.62
N GLU A 117 -22.00 -6.61 -20.74
CA GLU A 117 -22.64 -7.92 -20.93
C GLU A 117 -21.63 -9.08 -20.85
N LEU A 118 -20.42 -8.88 -21.37
CA LEU A 118 -19.36 -9.90 -21.38
C LEU A 118 -18.54 -9.90 -20.08
N SER A 119 -18.33 -8.73 -19.49
CA SER A 119 -17.65 -8.64 -18.20
C SER A 119 -18.52 -9.19 -17.08
N GLY A 120 -19.85 -9.20 -17.23
CA GLY A 120 -20.79 -9.62 -16.20
C GLY A 120 -20.85 -8.64 -15.03
N LEU A 121 -20.41 -7.39 -15.25
CA LEU A 121 -20.38 -6.33 -14.25
C LEU A 121 -21.21 -5.14 -14.74
N ASP A 122 -22.17 -4.70 -13.92
CA ASP A 122 -22.91 -3.46 -14.16
C ASP A 122 -22.22 -2.28 -13.47
N LEU A 123 -21.13 -1.81 -14.08
CA LEU A 123 -20.27 -0.76 -13.50
C LEU A 123 -20.95 0.62 -13.33
N GLU A 124 -22.17 0.82 -13.84
CA GLU A 124 -22.94 2.06 -13.61
C GLU A 124 -23.67 2.03 -12.26
N SER A 125 -24.07 0.85 -11.81
CA SER A 125 -24.83 0.65 -10.57
C SER A 125 -24.04 -0.09 -9.48
N SER A 126 -22.92 -0.72 -9.83
CA SER A 126 -22.08 -1.48 -8.89
C SER A 126 -21.29 -0.58 -7.95
N THR A 127 -21.19 -0.99 -6.69
CA THR A 127 -20.36 -0.31 -5.68
C THR A 127 -19.03 -1.04 -5.50
N LEU A 128 -17.91 -0.33 -5.72
CA LEU A 128 -16.58 -0.84 -5.41
C LEU A 128 -16.38 -0.91 -3.89
N VAL A 129 -16.04 -2.10 -3.39
CA VAL A 129 -15.73 -2.35 -1.98
C VAL A 129 -14.31 -2.87 -1.81
N ILE A 130 -13.70 -2.55 -0.67
CA ILE A 130 -12.41 -3.08 -0.23
C ILE A 130 -12.65 -3.77 1.11
N PRO A 131 -13.09 -5.05 1.10
CA PRO A 131 -13.48 -5.72 2.32
C PRO A 131 -12.28 -5.88 3.25
N THR A 132 -12.47 -5.61 4.54
CA THR A 132 -11.54 -5.97 5.61
C THR A 132 -12.12 -7.14 6.42
N PRO A 133 -11.36 -7.82 7.29
CA PRO A 133 -11.93 -8.86 8.16
C PRO A 133 -13.12 -8.37 9.01
N SER A 134 -13.14 -7.09 9.38
CA SER A 134 -14.25 -6.47 10.12
C SER A 134 -15.44 -6.06 9.25
N HIS A 135 -15.30 -6.09 7.92
CA HIS A 135 -16.33 -5.62 6.99
C HIS A 135 -17.58 -6.49 7.08
N ARG A 136 -18.76 -5.86 7.00
CA ARG A 136 -20.06 -6.52 7.17
C ARG A 136 -20.29 -7.65 6.16
N ILE A 137 -19.77 -7.51 4.93
CA ILE A 137 -19.88 -8.57 3.92
C ILE A 137 -19.17 -9.85 4.37
N ILE A 138 -17.98 -9.74 4.96
CA ILE A 138 -17.18 -10.87 5.43
C ILE A 138 -17.88 -11.50 6.63
N ARG A 139 -18.28 -10.69 7.61
CA ARG A 139 -19.02 -11.19 8.79
C ARG A 139 -20.31 -11.91 8.40
N ASN A 140 -21.11 -11.34 7.49
CA ASN A 140 -22.33 -11.97 7.01
C ASN A 140 -22.04 -13.28 6.23
N SER A 141 -20.92 -13.34 5.50
CA SER A 141 -20.50 -14.56 4.80
C SER A 141 -20.17 -15.67 5.80
N VAL A 142 -19.48 -15.32 6.89
CA VAL A 142 -19.22 -16.23 8.01
C VAL A 142 -20.53 -16.72 8.63
N GLU A 143 -21.47 -15.83 8.99
CA GLU A 143 -22.73 -16.26 9.60
C GLU A 143 -23.56 -17.17 8.68
N LYS A 144 -23.62 -16.89 7.37
CA LYS A 144 -24.27 -17.79 6.41
C LYS A 144 -23.55 -19.15 6.30
N TRP A 145 -22.22 -19.14 6.32
CA TRP A 145 -21.43 -20.37 6.25
C TRP A 145 -21.61 -21.25 7.49
N LEU A 146 -21.69 -20.66 8.68
CA LEU A 146 -21.95 -21.38 9.93
C LEU A 146 -23.25 -22.20 9.89
N ILE A 147 -24.28 -21.66 9.24
CA ILE A 147 -25.57 -22.33 9.05
C ILE A 147 -25.48 -23.41 7.97
N ALA A 148 -24.74 -23.14 6.89
CA ALA A 148 -24.60 -24.04 5.76
C ALA A 148 -23.72 -25.27 6.04
N ASP A 149 -22.72 -25.15 6.93
CA ASP A 149 -21.77 -26.21 7.26
C ASP A 149 -21.60 -26.40 8.78
N PRO A 150 -22.64 -26.91 9.47
CA PRO A 150 -22.61 -27.07 10.93
C PRO A 150 -21.57 -28.10 11.38
N ILE A 151 -21.23 -29.08 10.52
CA ILE A 151 -20.30 -30.17 10.87
C ILE A 151 -18.88 -29.61 11.02
N ARG A 152 -18.37 -28.86 10.04
CA ARG A 152 -17.03 -28.25 10.14
C ARG A 152 -16.97 -27.20 11.23
N TYR A 153 -18.04 -26.45 11.44
CA TYR A 153 -18.10 -25.49 12.53
C TYR A 153 -17.99 -26.17 13.90
N GLN A 154 -18.71 -27.27 14.12
CA GLN A 154 -18.64 -28.03 15.38
C GLN A 154 -17.22 -28.57 15.60
N LYS A 155 -16.56 -29.06 14.54
CA LYS A 155 -15.17 -29.52 14.60
C LYS A 155 -14.19 -28.40 15.00
N LEU A 156 -14.39 -27.18 14.50
CA LEU A 156 -13.61 -26.02 14.94
C LEU A 156 -13.85 -25.68 16.41
N LEU A 157 -15.10 -25.77 16.89
CA LEU A 157 -15.41 -25.51 18.30
C LEU A 157 -14.72 -26.50 19.24
N GLU A 158 -14.68 -27.77 18.87
CA GLU A 158 -13.98 -28.83 19.60
C GLU A 158 -12.47 -28.60 19.59
N GLY A 159 -11.89 -28.17 18.47
CA GLY A 159 -10.45 -27.90 18.37
C GLY A 159 -9.60 -29.14 18.68
N VAL A 160 -8.42 -28.93 19.28
CA VAL A 160 -7.52 -30.04 19.65
C VAL A 160 -8.02 -30.77 20.91
N GLU A 161 -8.44 -30.02 21.93
CA GLU A 161 -8.99 -30.53 23.18
C GLU A 161 -10.15 -29.63 23.65
N PHE A 162 -11.26 -30.25 24.10
CA PHE A 162 -12.41 -29.54 24.66
C PHE A 162 -13.05 -30.36 25.77
N ASP A 163 -13.14 -29.76 26.96
CA ASP A 163 -13.70 -30.35 28.18
C ASP A 163 -15.23 -30.24 28.27
N GLY A 164 -15.86 -29.52 27.35
CA GLY A 164 -17.31 -29.33 27.31
C GLY A 164 -17.82 -28.15 28.13
N GLU A 165 -16.95 -27.35 28.76
CA GLU A 165 -17.38 -26.23 29.60
C GLU A 165 -18.10 -25.15 28.77
N GLU A 166 -19.27 -24.69 29.25
CA GLU A 166 -20.12 -23.74 28.53
C GLU A 166 -19.45 -22.36 28.36
N THR A 167 -18.70 -21.92 29.37
CA THR A 167 -17.95 -20.65 29.33
C THR A 167 -16.89 -20.66 28.23
N GLU A 168 -16.11 -21.74 28.13
CA GLU A 168 -15.10 -21.95 27.11
C GLU A 168 -15.75 -22.11 25.73
N ARG A 169 -16.90 -22.81 25.64
CA ARG A 169 -17.68 -22.90 24.41
C ARG A 169 -18.05 -21.51 23.88
N LEU A 170 -18.64 -20.66 24.72
CA LEU A 170 -19.05 -19.31 24.35
C LEU A 170 -17.85 -18.44 23.95
N ARG A 171 -16.72 -18.57 24.66
CA ARG A 171 -15.47 -17.89 24.31
C ARG A 171 -14.99 -18.31 22.93
N ARG A 172 -14.90 -19.61 22.64
CA ARG A 172 -14.47 -20.13 21.32
C ARG A 172 -15.43 -19.70 20.21
N GLN A 173 -16.74 -19.74 20.44
CA GLN A 173 -17.74 -19.25 19.48
C GLN A 173 -17.50 -17.78 19.13
N SER A 174 -17.27 -16.94 20.15
CA SER A 174 -16.98 -15.52 19.96
C SER A 174 -15.72 -15.30 19.13
N VAL A 175 -14.60 -15.94 19.51
CA VAL A 175 -13.32 -15.80 18.80
C VAL A 175 -13.40 -16.32 17.35
N LEU A 176 -14.09 -17.45 17.13
CA LEU A 176 -14.29 -17.98 15.77
C LEU A 176 -15.06 -17.00 14.88
N ARG A 177 -16.14 -16.42 15.40
CA ARG A 177 -17.01 -15.48 14.65
C ARG A 177 -16.39 -14.11 14.43
N THR A 178 -15.57 -13.63 15.37
CA THR A 178 -15.09 -12.24 15.35
C THR A 178 -13.68 -12.09 14.81
N GLU A 179 -12.82 -13.12 14.95
CA GLU A 179 -11.41 -13.04 14.60
C GLU A 179 -10.99 -14.11 13.58
N ILE A 180 -11.22 -15.39 13.87
CA ILE A 180 -10.61 -16.50 13.11
C ILE A 180 -11.27 -16.67 11.74
N LEU A 181 -12.58 -16.90 11.67
CA LEU A 181 -13.29 -17.13 10.41
C LEU A 181 -13.31 -15.89 9.51
N PRO A 182 -13.48 -14.65 10.03
CA PRO A 182 -13.35 -13.46 9.19
C PRO A 182 -11.94 -13.28 8.62
N SER A 183 -10.90 -13.58 9.40
CA SER A 183 -9.51 -13.54 8.92
C SER A 183 -9.25 -14.61 7.85
N LEU A 184 -9.75 -15.84 8.05
CA LEU A 184 -9.68 -16.92 7.06
C LEU A 184 -10.40 -16.54 5.78
N ALA A 185 -11.64 -16.05 5.87
CA ALA A 185 -12.43 -15.61 4.73
C ALA A 185 -11.68 -14.51 3.96
N TYR A 186 -11.25 -13.45 4.64
CA TYR A 186 -10.53 -12.35 4.01
C TYR A 186 -9.25 -12.82 3.30
N GLY A 187 -8.37 -13.53 4.03
CA GLY A 187 -7.07 -13.96 3.50
C GLY A 187 -7.19 -14.96 2.36
N ALA A 188 -8.10 -15.94 2.48
CA ALA A 188 -8.28 -16.95 1.45
C ALA A 188 -9.02 -16.41 0.22
N ILE A 189 -10.13 -15.68 0.39
CA ILE A 189 -10.94 -15.19 -0.73
C ILE A 189 -10.12 -14.31 -1.67
N HIS A 190 -9.32 -13.40 -1.11
CA HIS A 190 -8.48 -12.51 -1.90
C HIS A 190 -7.46 -13.31 -2.73
N GLU A 191 -6.72 -14.23 -2.10
CA GLU A 191 -5.75 -15.09 -2.80
C GLU A 191 -6.42 -15.97 -3.89
N LEU A 192 -7.60 -16.52 -3.60
CA LEU A 192 -8.37 -17.35 -4.53
C LEU A 192 -8.85 -16.56 -5.74
N LYS A 193 -9.45 -15.38 -5.51
CA LYS A 193 -9.95 -14.50 -6.58
C LYS A 193 -8.82 -14.00 -7.47
N SER A 194 -7.75 -13.47 -6.89
CA SER A 194 -6.60 -12.97 -7.68
C SER A 194 -5.84 -14.08 -8.41
N SER A 195 -6.08 -15.36 -8.05
CA SER A 195 -5.56 -16.53 -8.76
C SER A 195 -6.55 -17.12 -9.78
N GLY A 196 -7.78 -16.60 -9.82
CA GLY A 196 -8.82 -17.05 -10.75
C GLY A 196 -9.45 -18.40 -10.40
N LEU A 197 -9.36 -18.80 -9.13
CA LEU A 197 -9.98 -20.03 -8.64
C LEU A 197 -11.44 -19.76 -8.28
N SER A 198 -12.33 -20.63 -8.73
CA SER A 198 -13.74 -20.66 -8.32
C SER A 198 -13.94 -21.47 -7.04
N PRO A 199 -15.02 -21.24 -6.27
CA PRO A 199 -15.31 -22.05 -5.07
C PRO A 199 -15.27 -23.55 -5.34
N GLN A 200 -15.84 -24.01 -6.47
CA GLN A 200 -15.84 -25.42 -6.84
C GLN A 200 -14.42 -25.98 -7.04
N GLN A 201 -13.53 -25.25 -7.72
CA GLN A 201 -12.14 -25.68 -7.90
C GLN A 201 -11.39 -25.76 -6.56
N VAL A 202 -11.72 -24.89 -5.61
CA VAL A 202 -11.12 -24.91 -4.26
C VAL A 202 -11.62 -26.10 -3.45
N TRP A 203 -12.90 -26.43 -3.59
CA TRP A 203 -13.46 -27.66 -3.02
C TRP A 203 -12.75 -28.89 -3.57
N GLU A 204 -12.50 -28.97 -4.89
CA GLU A 204 -11.72 -30.04 -5.49
C GLU A 204 -10.28 -30.08 -4.93
N LEU A 205 -9.63 -28.92 -4.79
CA LEU A 205 -8.30 -28.81 -4.18
C LEU A 205 -8.24 -29.35 -2.74
N SER A 206 -9.33 -29.21 -1.98
CA SER A 206 -9.39 -29.70 -0.59
C SER A 206 -9.25 -31.21 -0.45
N HIS A 207 -9.45 -31.99 -1.52
CA HIS A 207 -9.28 -33.44 -1.52
C HIS A 207 -7.81 -33.87 -1.63
N TYR A 208 -6.90 -32.96 -1.98
CA TYR A 208 -5.47 -33.25 -2.17
C TYR A 208 -4.62 -32.91 -0.94
N THR A 209 -5.24 -32.55 0.17
CA THR A 209 -4.56 -32.31 1.46
C THR A 209 -5.12 -33.25 2.52
N ASP A 210 -4.22 -33.83 3.30
CA ASP A 210 -4.60 -34.51 4.54
C ASP A 210 -4.62 -33.47 5.67
N ASP A 211 -5.81 -32.89 5.90
CA ASP A 211 -6.03 -31.82 6.88
C ASP A 211 -7.26 -32.15 7.73
N ASN A 212 -7.04 -32.27 9.04
CA ASN A 212 -8.10 -32.54 10.00
C ASN A 212 -9.21 -31.49 9.95
N TYR A 213 -8.88 -30.20 9.87
CA TYR A 213 -9.90 -29.14 9.86
C TYR A 213 -10.52 -28.90 8.49
N GLN A 214 -9.94 -29.44 7.42
CA GLN A 214 -10.36 -29.23 6.04
C GLN A 214 -10.43 -27.74 5.67
N ILE A 215 -9.35 -27.01 5.92
CA ILE A 215 -9.23 -25.55 5.79
C ILE A 215 -9.61 -25.06 4.40
N LEU A 216 -9.16 -25.74 3.34
CA LEU A 216 -9.53 -25.38 1.96
C LEU A 216 -11.03 -25.59 1.67
N ALA A 217 -11.66 -26.62 2.24
CA ALA A 217 -13.09 -26.83 2.11
C ALA A 217 -13.89 -25.70 2.80
N MET A 218 -13.43 -25.27 3.99
CA MET A 218 -14.00 -24.10 4.68
C MET A 218 -13.82 -22.81 3.87
N ALA A 219 -12.61 -22.58 3.33
CA ALA A 219 -12.34 -21.43 2.47
C ALA A 219 -13.25 -21.40 1.24
N SER A 220 -13.47 -22.55 0.60
CA SER A 220 -14.44 -22.71 -0.49
C SER A 220 -15.86 -22.31 -0.08
N GLY A 221 -16.35 -22.82 1.05
CA GLY A 221 -17.70 -22.49 1.55
C GLY A 221 -17.86 -21.01 1.90
N LEU A 222 -16.88 -20.42 2.58
CA LEU A 222 -16.86 -18.99 2.90
C LEU A 222 -16.85 -18.13 1.63
N TYR A 223 -16.02 -18.51 0.65
CA TYR A 223 -15.94 -17.82 -0.63
C TYR A 223 -17.25 -17.90 -1.42
N GLN A 224 -17.91 -19.05 -1.43
CA GLN A 224 -19.22 -19.19 -2.06
C GLN A 224 -20.26 -18.23 -1.44
N GLN A 225 -20.32 -18.13 -0.11
CA GLN A 225 -21.25 -17.21 0.56
C GLN A 225 -20.91 -15.74 0.29
N TYR A 226 -19.63 -15.41 0.23
CA TYR A 226 -19.15 -14.08 -0.12
C TYR A 226 -19.60 -13.68 -1.53
N GLU A 227 -19.37 -14.53 -2.54
CA GLU A 227 -19.80 -14.28 -3.93
C GLU A 227 -21.31 -14.06 -4.06
N ILE A 228 -22.11 -14.87 -3.36
CA ILE A 228 -23.58 -14.71 -3.34
C ILE A 228 -23.95 -13.34 -2.76
N LEU A 229 -23.34 -12.95 -1.65
CA LEU A 229 -23.61 -11.68 -0.98
C LEU A 229 -23.16 -10.47 -1.80
N MET A 230 -21.99 -10.54 -2.44
CA MET A 230 -21.48 -9.51 -3.34
C MET A 230 -22.46 -9.26 -4.48
N ARG A 231 -22.93 -10.32 -5.15
CA ARG A 231 -23.91 -10.23 -6.25
C ARG A 231 -25.27 -9.69 -5.78
N GLN A 232 -25.79 -10.16 -4.65
CA GLN A 232 -27.06 -9.69 -4.09
C GLN A 232 -27.07 -8.18 -3.80
N LYS A 233 -25.92 -7.62 -3.44
CA LYS A 233 -25.75 -6.20 -3.15
C LYS A 233 -25.21 -5.38 -4.31
N ASN A 234 -24.96 -6.03 -5.46
CA ASN A 234 -24.28 -5.42 -6.60
C ASN A 234 -22.94 -4.77 -6.22
N TYR A 235 -22.17 -5.45 -5.38
CA TYR A 235 -20.82 -5.03 -5.01
C TYR A 235 -19.80 -5.69 -5.91
N ILE A 236 -18.70 -4.99 -6.14
CA ILE A 236 -17.52 -5.49 -6.85
C ILE A 236 -16.27 -5.16 -6.04
N ASP A 237 -15.25 -6.01 -6.11
CA ASP A 237 -13.91 -5.71 -5.58
C ASP A 237 -12.90 -5.50 -6.72
N TYR A 238 -11.64 -5.22 -6.37
CA TYR A 238 -10.59 -5.00 -7.37
C TYR A 238 -10.28 -6.26 -8.19
N ASP A 239 -10.43 -7.46 -7.61
CA ASP A 239 -10.21 -8.71 -8.31
C ASP A 239 -11.30 -8.97 -9.35
N ASP A 240 -12.54 -8.60 -9.04
CA ASP A 240 -13.67 -8.68 -9.97
C ASP A 240 -13.41 -7.87 -11.26
N MET A 241 -12.72 -6.73 -11.17
CA MET A 241 -12.33 -5.94 -12.35
C MET A 241 -11.39 -6.72 -13.28
N ILE A 242 -10.36 -7.36 -12.71
CA ILE A 242 -9.40 -8.17 -13.48
C ILE A 242 -10.10 -9.37 -14.11
N LEU A 243 -10.92 -10.09 -13.33
CA LEU A 243 -11.68 -11.24 -13.80
C LEU A 243 -12.68 -10.85 -14.89
N GLY A 244 -13.38 -9.71 -14.72
CA GLY A 244 -14.29 -9.16 -15.72
C GLY A 244 -13.59 -8.82 -17.03
N ALA A 245 -12.40 -8.20 -16.96
CA ALA A 245 -11.58 -7.93 -18.15
C ALA A 245 -11.12 -9.21 -18.85
N LEU A 246 -10.74 -10.24 -18.10
CA LEU A 246 -10.37 -11.54 -18.67
C LEU A 246 -11.55 -12.21 -19.35
N ARG A 247 -12.76 -12.20 -18.76
CA ARG A 247 -13.99 -12.70 -19.40
C ARG A 247 -14.29 -12.00 -20.73
N VAL A 248 -14.12 -10.68 -20.79
CA VAL A 248 -14.25 -9.92 -22.05
C VAL A 248 -13.27 -10.40 -23.12
N LEU A 249 -12.04 -10.77 -22.72
CA LEU A 249 -11.01 -11.26 -23.64
C LEU A 249 -11.14 -12.75 -23.97
N GLU A 250 -12.06 -13.49 -23.35
CA GLU A 250 -12.41 -14.85 -23.78
C GLU A 250 -13.10 -14.81 -25.15
N GLU A 251 -13.92 -13.79 -25.41
CA GLU A 251 -14.56 -13.55 -26.70
C GLU A 251 -13.52 -13.22 -27.78
N GLU A 252 -13.35 -14.14 -28.72
CA GLU A 252 -12.26 -14.12 -29.70
C GLU A 252 -12.26 -12.86 -30.58
N LYS A 253 -13.45 -12.39 -31.00
CA LYS A 253 -13.58 -11.21 -31.86
C LYS A 253 -13.07 -9.96 -31.16
N ILE A 254 -13.43 -9.78 -29.90
CA ILE A 254 -13.04 -8.62 -29.08
C ILE A 254 -11.57 -8.72 -28.72
N ARG A 255 -11.09 -9.90 -28.31
CA ARG A 255 -9.67 -10.15 -28.06
C ARG A 255 -8.82 -9.76 -29.27
N ARG A 256 -9.17 -10.23 -30.47
CA ARG A 256 -8.45 -9.89 -31.71
C ARG A 256 -8.51 -8.40 -32.05
N GLN A 257 -9.63 -7.73 -31.79
CA GLN A 257 -9.74 -6.29 -31.98
C GLN A 257 -8.75 -5.53 -31.09
N TRP A 258 -8.66 -5.90 -29.82
CA TRP A 258 -7.70 -5.32 -28.89
C TRP A 258 -6.26 -5.63 -29.31
N GLN A 259 -5.94 -6.88 -29.61
CA GLN A 259 -4.60 -7.29 -30.07
C GLN A 259 -4.16 -6.58 -31.37
N LYS A 260 -5.09 -6.23 -32.26
CA LYS A 260 -4.78 -5.38 -33.43
C LYS A 260 -4.46 -3.94 -33.05
N SER A 261 -5.09 -3.43 -32.00
CA SER A 261 -4.91 -2.05 -31.51
C SER A 261 -3.75 -1.88 -30.53
N VAL A 262 -3.24 -2.97 -29.96
CA VAL A 262 -2.15 -2.97 -28.98
C VAL A 262 -0.89 -3.47 -29.65
N PHE A 263 0.11 -2.60 -29.82
CA PHE A 263 1.40 -2.99 -30.37
C PHE A 263 2.20 -3.86 -29.40
N GLY A 264 2.13 -3.53 -28.10
CA GLY A 264 2.82 -4.22 -27.03
C GLY A 264 2.44 -3.64 -25.67
N VAL A 265 2.85 -4.32 -24.61
CA VAL A 265 2.60 -3.89 -23.23
C VAL A 265 3.92 -3.78 -22.48
N PHE A 266 4.15 -2.64 -21.84
CA PHE A 266 5.27 -2.41 -20.92
C PHE A 266 4.72 -2.33 -19.50
N GLU A 267 5.22 -3.18 -18.62
CA GLU A 267 4.88 -3.18 -17.20
C GLU A 267 6.04 -2.62 -16.36
N ASP A 268 5.75 -1.65 -15.51
CA ASP A 268 6.62 -1.19 -14.42
C ASP A 268 6.17 -1.81 -13.09
N GLU A 269 7.12 -1.99 -12.16
CA GLU A 269 6.93 -2.66 -10.87
C GLU A 269 6.38 -4.09 -10.99
N ALA A 270 6.89 -4.87 -11.95
CA ALA A 270 6.43 -6.22 -12.27
C ALA A 270 6.46 -7.20 -11.08
N GLN A 271 7.31 -6.95 -10.07
CA GLN A 271 7.37 -7.77 -8.85
C GLN A 271 6.13 -7.65 -7.95
N ASP A 272 5.27 -6.65 -8.16
CA ASP A 272 4.03 -6.43 -7.40
C ASP A 272 2.77 -6.90 -8.15
N SER A 273 2.94 -7.58 -9.28
CA SER A 273 1.83 -8.08 -10.10
C SER A 273 1.43 -9.52 -9.74
N SER A 274 0.15 -9.84 -9.90
CA SER A 274 -0.38 -11.20 -9.72
C SER A 274 -0.41 -11.99 -11.04
N PRO A 275 -0.56 -13.34 -11.00
CA PRO A 275 -0.64 -14.16 -12.21
C PRO A 275 -1.77 -13.77 -13.17
N LEU A 276 -2.93 -13.38 -12.65
CA LEU A 276 -4.04 -12.94 -13.50
C LEU A 276 -3.76 -11.60 -14.17
N GLN A 277 -3.06 -10.70 -13.49
CA GLN A 277 -2.64 -9.42 -14.06
C GLN A 277 -1.62 -9.66 -15.18
N GLU A 278 -0.63 -10.54 -14.96
CA GLU A 278 0.31 -10.99 -15.99
C GLU A 278 -0.45 -11.62 -17.18
N LYS A 279 -1.42 -12.50 -16.91
CA LYS A 279 -2.23 -13.15 -17.95
C LYS A 279 -2.98 -12.11 -18.80
N LEU A 280 -3.59 -11.11 -18.16
CA LEU A 280 -4.31 -10.03 -18.84
C LEU A 280 -3.38 -9.28 -19.81
N ILE A 281 -2.23 -8.80 -19.33
CA ILE A 281 -1.30 -8.04 -20.17
C ILE A 281 -0.64 -8.90 -21.25
N THR A 282 -0.40 -10.18 -20.97
CA THR A 282 0.15 -11.14 -21.94
C THR A 282 -0.84 -11.39 -23.09
N ILE A 283 -2.14 -11.54 -22.80
CA ILE A 283 -3.17 -11.69 -23.84
C ILE A 283 -3.21 -10.46 -24.74
N LEU A 284 -3.15 -9.26 -24.15
CA LEU A 284 -3.17 -7.99 -24.91
C LEU A 284 -1.89 -7.77 -25.74
N ALA A 285 -0.74 -8.21 -25.23
CA ALA A 285 0.56 -8.09 -25.89
C ALA A 285 0.77 -9.07 -27.07
N LYS A 286 -0.06 -10.11 -27.20
CA LYS A 286 0.00 -11.04 -28.34
C LYS A 286 -0.48 -10.36 -29.62
N ASN A 287 0.26 -10.53 -30.70
CA ASN A 287 -0.15 -10.13 -32.04
C ASN A 287 -0.46 -11.38 -32.88
N ASN A 288 -1.37 -11.30 -33.86
CA ASN A 288 -1.71 -12.44 -34.73
C ASN A 288 -0.55 -12.83 -35.67
N ASP A 289 0.36 -11.91 -35.97
CA ASP A 289 1.45 -12.11 -36.94
C ASP A 289 2.75 -12.64 -36.30
N ARG A 290 2.83 -12.72 -34.97
CA ARG A 290 4.02 -13.18 -34.23
C ARG A 290 3.65 -14.19 -33.16
N GLU A 291 4.46 -15.23 -33.03
CA GLU A 291 4.25 -16.28 -32.03
C GLU A 291 4.52 -15.77 -30.59
N THR A 292 5.45 -14.84 -30.44
CA THR A 292 5.83 -14.25 -29.15
C THR A 292 5.09 -12.93 -28.87
N PRO A 293 4.61 -12.71 -27.62
CA PRO A 293 3.99 -11.45 -27.25
C PRO A 293 5.02 -10.32 -27.18
N ASN A 294 4.62 -9.12 -27.58
CA ASN A 294 5.41 -7.90 -27.39
C ASN A 294 5.23 -7.39 -25.94
N LEU A 295 5.93 -8.03 -25.01
CA LEU A 295 5.76 -7.82 -23.57
C LEU A 295 7.09 -7.48 -22.91
N ILE A 296 7.18 -6.30 -22.29
CA ILE A 296 8.31 -5.93 -21.43
C ILE A 296 7.83 -5.88 -19.99
N ARG A 297 8.55 -6.54 -19.09
CA ARG A 297 8.32 -6.43 -17.64
C ARG A 297 9.57 -5.92 -16.95
N VAL A 298 9.44 -4.78 -16.27
CA VAL A 298 10.51 -4.09 -15.54
C VAL A 298 10.20 -4.14 -14.05
N GLY A 299 11.17 -4.54 -13.24
CA GLY A 299 10.95 -4.67 -11.80
C GLY A 299 12.22 -4.85 -10.99
N ASP A 300 12.06 -4.86 -9.68
CA ASP A 300 13.10 -5.17 -8.70
C ASP A 300 12.61 -6.29 -7.78
N PRO A 301 13.07 -7.54 -7.96
CA PRO A 301 12.65 -8.66 -7.11
C PRO A 301 12.93 -8.42 -5.61
N ASN A 302 13.96 -7.63 -5.30
CA ASN A 302 14.38 -7.31 -3.94
C ASN A 302 13.53 -6.20 -3.29
N GLN A 303 12.61 -5.58 -4.04
CA GLN A 303 11.62 -4.60 -3.53
C GLN A 303 10.18 -5.13 -3.53
N ALA A 304 9.95 -6.44 -3.71
CA ALA A 304 8.64 -7.05 -3.51
C ALA A 304 8.32 -7.13 -2.00
N ILE A 305 7.49 -6.21 -1.51
CA ILE A 305 7.17 -6.04 -0.08
C ILE A 305 5.66 -6.08 0.22
N ASN A 306 4.86 -6.49 -0.77
CA ASN A 306 3.40 -6.51 -0.68
C ASN A 306 2.85 -7.96 -0.59
N SER A 307 3.72 -8.96 -0.59
CA SER A 307 3.34 -10.37 -0.69
C SER A 307 2.67 -10.92 0.57
N THR A 308 2.77 -10.28 1.74
CA THR A 308 2.03 -10.69 2.94
C THR A 308 0.60 -10.15 3.00
N PHE A 309 0.23 -9.17 2.18
CA PHE A 309 -1.12 -8.58 2.21
C PHE A 309 -1.83 -8.58 0.85
N THR A 310 -1.12 -8.96 -0.21
CA THR A 310 -1.65 -9.09 -1.57
C THR A 310 -1.24 -10.45 -2.17
N PRO A 311 -1.89 -10.91 -3.25
CA PRO A 311 -1.51 -12.13 -3.97
C PRO A 311 -0.33 -11.96 -4.92
N ALA A 312 0.32 -10.79 -4.91
CA ALA A 312 1.61 -10.63 -5.56
C ALA A 312 2.66 -11.49 -4.83
N ASP A 313 3.55 -12.09 -5.60
CA ASP A 313 4.64 -12.92 -5.07
C ASP A 313 5.90 -12.69 -5.91
N PRO A 314 7.08 -12.44 -5.29
CA PRO A 314 8.34 -12.28 -6.03
C PRO A 314 8.64 -13.43 -7.01
N VAL A 315 8.15 -14.66 -6.73
CA VAL A 315 8.43 -15.83 -7.56
C VAL A 315 8.01 -15.63 -9.01
N TYR A 316 6.90 -14.94 -9.27
CA TYR A 316 6.36 -14.78 -10.62
C TYR A 316 7.27 -13.93 -11.50
N PHE A 317 7.81 -12.83 -10.96
CA PHE A 317 8.75 -12.01 -11.72
C PHE A 317 10.12 -12.70 -11.84
N ASN A 318 10.53 -13.48 -10.84
CA ASN A 318 11.75 -14.31 -10.91
C ASN A 318 11.66 -15.35 -12.04
N TRP A 319 10.57 -16.11 -12.12
CA TRP A 319 10.35 -17.08 -13.20
C TRP A 319 10.24 -16.43 -14.57
N PHE A 320 9.63 -15.24 -14.66
CA PHE A 320 9.62 -14.47 -15.90
C PHE A 320 11.05 -14.07 -16.31
N CYS A 321 11.88 -13.61 -15.37
CA CYS A 321 13.29 -13.32 -15.61
C CYS A 321 14.07 -14.55 -16.07
N GLU A 322 13.86 -15.71 -15.44
CA GLU A 322 14.51 -16.98 -15.81
C GLU A 322 14.10 -17.45 -17.21
N SER A 323 12.80 -17.36 -17.54
CA SER A 323 12.29 -17.64 -18.89
C SER A 323 12.96 -16.72 -19.93
N CYS A 324 13.01 -15.41 -19.67
CA CYS A 324 13.69 -14.47 -20.57
C CYS A 324 15.21 -14.74 -20.66
N GLN A 325 15.85 -15.15 -19.56
CA GLN A 325 17.27 -15.47 -19.54
C GLN A 325 17.60 -16.64 -20.47
N ASN A 326 16.77 -17.69 -20.47
CA ASN A 326 16.92 -18.83 -21.36
C ASN A 326 16.76 -18.47 -22.85
N GLU A 327 16.02 -17.39 -23.14
CA GLU A 327 15.79 -16.86 -24.49
C GLU A 327 16.78 -15.75 -24.89
N GLY A 328 17.71 -15.35 -24.02
CA GLY A 328 18.64 -14.23 -24.26
C GLY A 328 18.01 -12.84 -24.17
N ASN A 329 16.82 -12.72 -23.55
CA ASN A 329 16.03 -11.50 -23.45
C ASN A 329 15.94 -10.94 -22.01
N LEU A 330 16.88 -11.31 -21.12
CA LEU A 330 17.01 -10.74 -19.78
C LEU A 330 18.09 -9.65 -19.79
N SER A 331 17.72 -8.45 -19.38
CA SER A 331 18.65 -7.34 -19.10
C SER A 331 18.74 -7.05 -17.61
N THR A 332 19.89 -6.52 -17.18
CA THR A 332 20.10 -6.08 -15.80
C THR A 332 20.49 -4.62 -15.71
N MET A 333 19.79 -3.85 -14.88
CA MET A 333 20.19 -2.48 -14.50
C MET A 333 20.72 -2.49 -13.08
N ASN A 334 22.05 -2.61 -12.92
CA ASN A 334 22.71 -2.70 -11.62
C ASN A 334 23.38 -1.39 -11.16
N GLN A 335 23.53 -0.40 -12.02
CA GLN A 335 24.13 0.89 -11.70
C GLN A 335 23.11 1.90 -11.15
N ALA A 336 23.38 2.48 -9.98
CA ALA A 336 22.50 3.46 -9.33
C ALA A 336 23.24 4.67 -8.75
N GLY A 337 22.72 5.86 -9.06
CA GLY A 337 23.20 7.15 -8.57
C GLY A 337 22.37 7.77 -7.45
N ARG A 338 21.40 7.03 -6.87
CA ARG A 338 20.46 7.59 -5.86
C ARG A 338 21.11 7.85 -4.51
N SER A 339 21.90 6.91 -4.01
CA SER A 339 22.44 6.91 -2.64
C SER A 339 23.95 7.07 -2.65
N ASN A 340 24.53 7.60 -1.57
CA ASN A 340 25.98 7.60 -1.42
C ASN A 340 26.54 6.16 -1.34
N THR A 341 27.84 6.01 -1.60
CA THR A 341 28.50 4.69 -1.70
C THR A 341 28.41 3.87 -0.41
N LYS A 342 28.50 4.50 0.77
CA LYS A 342 28.47 3.81 2.05
C LYS A 342 27.09 3.23 2.38
N ILE A 343 26.02 3.91 1.98
CA ILE A 343 24.65 3.39 2.09
C ILE A 343 24.46 2.19 1.15
N ILE A 344 25.00 2.29 -0.08
CA ILE A 344 24.98 1.20 -1.06
C ILE A 344 25.71 -0.04 -0.53
N GLU A 345 26.92 0.14 0.00
CA GLU A 345 27.73 -0.94 0.61
C GLU A 345 26.98 -1.61 1.76
N ALA A 346 26.36 -0.82 2.65
CA ALA A 346 25.56 -1.35 3.75
C ALA A 346 24.36 -2.16 3.26
N ALA A 347 23.59 -1.65 2.30
CA ALA A 347 22.43 -2.36 1.74
C ALA A 347 22.84 -3.68 1.04
N ASN A 348 23.94 -3.66 0.28
CA ASN A 348 24.51 -4.86 -0.35
C ASN A 348 24.98 -5.88 0.69
N LEU A 349 25.58 -5.42 1.79
CA LEU A 349 26.01 -6.31 2.88
C LEU A 349 24.81 -7.00 3.55
N VAL A 350 23.72 -6.25 3.84
CA VAL A 350 22.50 -6.84 4.40
C VAL A 350 21.96 -7.92 3.48
N LEU A 351 21.83 -7.63 2.18
CA LEU A 351 21.36 -8.58 1.18
C LEU A 351 22.21 -9.87 1.18
N GLN A 352 23.54 -9.74 1.10
CA GLN A 352 24.46 -10.87 1.06
C GLN A 352 24.47 -11.68 2.36
N TRP A 353 24.39 -10.99 3.51
CA TRP A 353 24.38 -11.64 4.81
C TRP A 353 23.08 -12.43 5.02
N VAL A 354 21.93 -11.84 4.71
CA VAL A 354 20.63 -12.51 4.84
C VAL A 354 20.57 -13.76 3.95
N ASP A 355 21.00 -13.67 2.68
CA ASP A 355 21.03 -14.84 1.78
C ASP A 355 21.96 -15.96 2.30
N ARG A 356 23.11 -15.59 2.88
CA ARG A 356 24.04 -16.56 3.48
C ARG A 356 23.45 -17.21 4.73
N ASP A 357 22.92 -16.42 5.65
CA ASP A 357 22.30 -16.88 6.89
C ASP A 357 21.11 -17.81 6.58
N TRP A 358 20.29 -17.43 5.59
CA TRP A 358 19.17 -18.23 5.10
C TRP A 358 19.58 -19.61 4.61
N LYS A 359 20.67 -19.70 3.83
CA LYS A 359 21.21 -20.97 3.32
C LYS A 359 21.86 -21.83 4.42
N GLN A 360 22.31 -21.23 5.52
CA GLN A 360 22.92 -21.93 6.64
C GLN A 360 21.89 -22.42 7.67
N GLY A 361 20.66 -21.88 7.65
CA GLY A 361 19.55 -22.33 8.48
C GLY A 361 19.23 -23.81 8.24
N LYS A 362 19.64 -24.68 9.18
CA LYS A 362 19.43 -26.14 9.15
C LYS A 362 18.00 -26.57 9.48
N ASP A 363 16.98 -25.95 8.90
CA ASP A 363 15.63 -26.52 8.97
C ASP A 363 15.45 -27.47 7.77
N ASN A 364 15.30 -28.76 8.06
CA ASN A 364 15.10 -29.88 7.11
C ASN A 364 13.83 -29.78 6.24
N HIS A 365 13.20 -28.61 6.18
CA HIS A 365 12.08 -28.32 5.30
C HIS A 365 12.63 -27.65 4.04
N LYS A 366 12.24 -28.15 2.86
CA LYS A 366 12.66 -27.66 1.54
C LYS A 366 12.86 -26.15 1.59
N VAL A 367 14.12 -25.70 1.47
CA VAL A 367 14.47 -24.29 1.49
C VAL A 367 13.58 -23.59 0.47
N THR A 368 12.64 -22.78 1.00
CA THR A 368 11.88 -21.81 0.22
C THR A 368 12.85 -20.88 -0.49
N GLU A 369 12.44 -20.32 -1.63
CA GLU A 369 13.27 -19.40 -2.40
C GLU A 369 13.95 -18.35 -1.50
N ALA A 370 15.21 -18.03 -1.81
CA ALA A 370 16.00 -17.11 -1.02
C ALA A 370 15.30 -15.74 -0.89
N PRO A 371 15.43 -15.03 0.26
CA PRO A 371 14.78 -13.73 0.46
C PRO A 371 15.13 -12.68 -0.59
N PHE A 372 16.32 -12.79 -1.17
CA PHE A 372 16.84 -11.87 -2.16
C PHE A 372 17.28 -12.63 -3.42
N ARG A 373 17.02 -12.03 -4.58
CA ARG A 373 17.75 -12.37 -5.80
C ARG A 373 19.15 -11.73 -5.71
N VAL A 374 20.18 -12.49 -6.04
CA VAL A 374 21.57 -12.00 -6.03
C VAL A 374 21.74 -10.90 -7.06
N GLN A 375 21.62 -9.65 -6.62
CA GLN A 375 21.75 -8.47 -7.44
C GLN A 375 22.29 -7.31 -6.60
N ALA A 376 23.59 -7.03 -6.74
CA ALA A 376 24.23 -5.93 -6.01
C ALA A 376 23.99 -4.58 -6.71
N ILE A 377 23.82 -3.53 -5.91
CA ILE A 377 23.83 -2.15 -6.38
C ILE A 377 25.27 -1.74 -6.66
N ILE A 378 25.55 -1.25 -7.86
CA ILE A 378 26.84 -0.74 -8.28
C ILE A 378 26.76 0.80 -8.32
N PRO A 379 27.67 1.54 -7.66
CA PRO A 379 27.76 2.99 -7.80
C PRO A 379 28.02 3.40 -9.25
N VAL A 380 27.60 4.60 -9.63
CA VAL A 380 27.90 5.18 -10.95
C VAL A 380 29.26 5.85 -10.96
N SER A 381 29.82 6.13 -12.14
CA SER A 381 31.05 6.91 -12.24
C SER A 381 30.82 8.38 -11.86
N ALA A 382 31.89 9.10 -11.58
CA ALA A 382 31.82 10.53 -11.27
C ALA A 382 31.37 11.39 -12.47
N GLU A 383 31.55 10.89 -13.70
CA GLU A 383 31.06 11.55 -14.93
C GLU A 383 29.61 11.19 -15.30
N ASP A 384 28.92 10.34 -14.52
CA ASP A 384 27.51 10.03 -14.76
C ASP A 384 26.66 11.31 -14.66
N PRO A 385 25.61 11.48 -15.49
CA PRO A 385 24.71 12.64 -15.40
C PRO A 385 24.07 12.83 -14.02
N GLN A 386 23.95 11.75 -13.24
CA GLN A 386 23.47 11.76 -11.87
C GLN A 386 24.46 11.01 -10.96
N PRO A 387 25.59 11.66 -10.58
CA PRO A 387 26.61 11.03 -9.75
C PRO A 387 26.07 10.75 -8.34
N ASN A 388 26.65 9.75 -7.67
CA ASN A 388 26.26 9.41 -6.30
C ASN A 388 26.43 10.63 -5.36
N PRO A 389 25.44 10.92 -4.49
CA PRO A 389 25.51 12.06 -3.57
C PRO A 389 26.71 12.00 -2.63
N VAL A 390 27.26 13.16 -2.30
CA VAL A 390 28.24 13.31 -1.23
C VAL A 390 27.62 12.89 0.11
N LYS A 391 28.35 12.09 0.89
CA LYS A 391 27.95 11.65 2.22
C LYS A 391 27.86 12.83 3.19
N GLU A 392 26.84 12.81 4.04
CA GLU A 392 26.70 13.74 5.16
C GLU A 392 27.21 13.07 6.44
N GLY A 393 28.06 13.75 7.20
CA GLY A 393 28.73 13.13 8.37
C GLY A 393 29.43 11.81 8.01
N LYS A 394 29.05 10.72 8.68
CA LYS A 394 29.61 9.38 8.42
C LYS A 394 28.96 8.65 7.24
N GLY A 395 27.88 9.19 6.64
CA GLY A 395 27.07 8.58 5.58
C GLY A 395 26.13 7.46 6.07
N LEU A 396 26.62 6.62 6.96
CA LEU A 396 25.88 5.64 7.75
C LEU A 396 26.20 5.88 9.23
N GLU A 397 25.17 6.02 10.05
CA GLU A 397 25.29 6.21 11.51
C GLU A 397 24.42 5.19 12.23
N ILE A 398 25.02 4.41 13.14
CA ILE A 398 24.38 3.29 13.83
C ILE A 398 24.46 3.54 15.34
N TYR A 399 23.32 3.52 16.03
CA TYR A 399 23.21 3.83 17.46
C TYR A 399 22.57 2.69 18.25
N GLN A 400 23.01 2.48 19.49
CA GLN A 400 22.37 1.55 20.42
C GLN A 400 21.93 2.25 21.73
N PRO A 401 20.86 3.07 21.68
CA PRO A 401 20.39 3.82 22.84
C PRO A 401 19.89 2.89 23.97
N ASP A 402 19.85 3.42 25.19
CA ASP A 402 19.32 2.71 26.35
C ASP A 402 17.82 2.49 26.25
N ASP A 403 17.07 3.45 25.69
CA ASP A 403 15.63 3.34 25.48
C ASP A 403 15.08 4.13 24.28
N ILE A 404 13.76 3.99 24.06
CA ILE A 404 13.03 4.68 23.00
C ILE A 404 12.97 6.20 23.16
N TYR A 405 13.14 6.76 24.37
CA TYR A 405 13.11 8.20 24.59
C TYR A 405 14.44 8.82 24.23
N GLN A 406 15.55 8.20 24.62
CA GLN A 406 16.88 8.61 24.18
C GLN A 406 17.01 8.59 22.65
N THR A 407 16.36 7.64 21.99
CA THR A 407 16.28 7.59 20.52
C THR A 407 15.64 8.83 19.93
N VAL A 408 14.51 9.27 20.51
CA VAL A 408 13.82 10.50 20.10
C VAL A 408 14.74 11.70 20.27
N GLU A 409 15.45 11.81 21.39
CA GLU A 409 16.39 12.90 21.66
C GLU A 409 17.58 12.93 20.67
N LEU A 410 18.15 11.77 20.36
CA LEU A 410 19.26 11.65 19.41
C LEU A 410 18.83 12.03 18.00
N ILE A 411 17.65 11.57 17.57
CA ILE A 411 17.07 11.93 16.27
C ILE A 411 16.79 13.43 16.23
N GLU A 412 16.18 14.01 17.27
CA GLU A 412 15.91 15.46 17.36
C GLU A 412 17.19 16.27 17.20
N LYS A 413 18.21 15.99 18.02
CA LYS A 413 19.49 16.70 17.96
C LYS A 413 20.14 16.59 16.59
N ARG A 414 20.13 15.40 15.98
CA ARG A 414 20.76 15.17 14.68
C ARG A 414 19.98 15.85 13.56
N LEU A 415 18.67 15.73 13.56
CA LEU A 415 17.77 16.28 12.55
C LEU A 415 17.79 17.81 12.53
N VAL A 416 17.72 18.45 13.70
CA VAL A 416 17.77 19.92 13.83
C VAL A 416 19.08 20.45 13.23
N LYS A 417 20.22 19.82 13.58
CA LYS A 417 21.52 20.20 13.03
C LYS A 417 21.53 20.11 11.49
N LEU A 418 21.06 18.99 10.93
CA LEU A 418 21.09 18.73 9.50
C LEU A 418 20.22 19.71 8.69
N LEU A 419 19.00 19.97 9.13
CA LEU A 419 18.07 20.85 8.42
C LEU A 419 18.39 22.34 8.64
N GLN A 420 19.05 22.72 9.74
CA GLN A 420 19.57 24.07 9.92
C GLN A 420 20.80 24.33 9.05
N GLU A 421 21.70 23.36 8.92
CA GLU A 421 22.88 23.45 8.04
C GLU A 421 22.46 23.41 6.56
N ASN A 422 21.43 22.63 6.22
CA ASN A 422 20.93 22.48 4.86
C ASN A 422 19.40 22.60 4.76
N PRO A 423 18.84 23.83 4.75
CA PRO A 423 17.38 24.04 4.73
C PRO A 423 16.66 23.55 3.46
N GLN A 424 17.41 23.34 2.37
CA GLN A 424 16.87 22.83 1.09
C GLN A 424 16.72 21.31 1.08
N HIS A 425 17.34 20.60 2.01
CA HIS A 425 17.24 19.15 2.12
C HIS A 425 15.95 18.74 2.84
N ASN A 426 15.59 17.48 2.70
CA ASN A 426 14.44 16.87 3.36
C ASN A 426 14.83 15.64 4.19
N ALA A 427 13.98 15.29 5.16
CA ALA A 427 14.24 14.18 6.05
C ALA A 427 13.01 13.30 6.23
N ALA A 428 13.23 12.00 6.50
CA ALA A 428 12.16 11.09 6.86
C ALA A 428 12.52 10.16 8.02
N ILE A 429 11.50 9.84 8.83
CA ILE A 429 11.55 8.78 9.84
C ILE A 429 10.71 7.63 9.32
N LEU A 430 11.35 6.50 9.07
CA LEU A 430 10.73 5.29 8.53
C LEU A 430 10.48 4.30 9.66
N VAL A 431 9.20 4.08 9.97
CA VAL A 431 8.77 3.17 11.04
C VAL A 431 8.11 1.90 10.49
N ARG A 432 8.15 0.80 11.24
CA ARG A 432 7.48 -0.45 10.82
C ARG A 432 5.97 -0.38 11.01
N GLU A 433 5.53 0.23 12.11
CA GLU A 433 4.13 0.32 12.51
C GLU A 433 3.65 1.78 12.59
N ASN A 434 2.41 2.02 12.19
CA ASN A 434 1.81 3.35 12.24
C ASN A 434 1.83 3.99 13.65
N ARG A 435 1.71 3.19 14.72
CA ARG A 435 1.72 3.70 16.10
C ARG A 435 3.08 4.25 16.53
N GLN A 436 4.17 3.69 15.99
CA GLN A 436 5.52 4.24 16.18
C GLN A 436 5.61 5.64 15.56
N GLY A 437 5.00 5.83 14.38
CA GLY A 437 4.94 7.12 13.71
C GLY A 437 4.19 8.16 14.54
N HIS A 438 3.02 7.78 15.06
CA HIS A 438 2.25 8.65 15.95
C HIS A 438 3.01 9.04 17.23
N PHE A 439 3.78 8.11 17.80
CA PHE A 439 4.66 8.41 18.94
C PHE A 439 5.68 9.50 18.62
N PHE A 440 6.34 9.44 17.45
CA PHE A 440 7.23 10.52 17.01
C PHE A 440 6.48 11.83 16.76
N ALA A 441 5.32 11.79 16.10
CA ALA A 441 4.54 12.98 15.80
C ALA A 441 4.13 13.72 17.08
N GLN A 442 3.71 12.98 18.11
CA GLN A 442 3.42 13.54 19.44
C GLN A 442 4.64 14.18 20.08
N LYS A 443 5.78 13.48 20.10
CA LYS A 443 7.01 13.99 20.74
C LYS A 443 7.62 15.17 20.00
N PHE A 444 7.39 15.29 18.70
CA PHE A 444 7.94 16.37 17.88
C PHE A 444 6.93 17.50 17.61
N ALA A 445 5.76 17.52 18.26
CA ALA A 445 4.74 18.55 18.07
C ALA A 445 5.25 20.00 18.29
N HIS A 446 6.32 20.20 19.05
CA HIS A 446 6.95 21.51 19.27
C HIS A 446 7.86 21.99 18.11
N PHE A 447 8.26 21.11 17.20
CA PHE A 447 9.33 21.39 16.22
C PHE A 447 9.07 22.61 15.34
N TYR A 448 7.84 22.81 14.89
CA TYR A 448 7.53 23.97 14.07
C TYR A 448 7.71 25.27 14.86
N LYS A 449 7.28 25.29 16.14
CA LYS A 449 7.41 26.45 17.02
C LYS A 449 8.86 26.70 17.42
N SER A 450 9.63 25.65 17.68
CA SER A 450 11.00 25.75 18.20
C SER A 450 12.06 25.91 17.11
N TYR A 451 11.88 25.27 15.96
CA TYR A 451 12.92 25.12 14.93
C TYR A 451 12.47 25.50 13.50
N GLN A 452 11.20 25.88 13.31
CA GLN A 452 10.60 26.13 11.99
C GLN A 452 10.62 24.93 11.03
N ILE A 453 10.80 23.72 11.55
CA ILE A 453 10.76 22.48 10.78
C ILE A 453 9.30 22.02 10.66
N ARG A 454 8.84 21.77 9.44
CA ARG A 454 7.49 21.25 9.19
C ARG A 454 7.48 19.74 9.40
N ILE A 455 6.50 19.25 10.15
CA ILE A 455 6.27 17.81 10.32
C ILE A 455 5.09 17.40 9.46
N PHE A 456 5.28 16.32 8.73
CA PHE A 456 4.25 15.71 7.90
C PHE A 456 4.09 14.24 8.31
N GLU A 457 2.97 13.90 8.95
CA GLU A 457 2.62 12.52 9.27
C GLU A 457 1.77 11.92 8.16
N ALA A 458 2.35 11.02 7.35
CA ALA A 458 1.66 10.41 6.21
C ALA A 458 0.43 9.55 6.59
N ASN A 459 0.30 9.17 7.87
CA ASN A 459 -0.75 8.26 8.33
C ASN A 459 -2.01 8.96 8.85
N GLU A 460 -1.95 10.25 9.21
CA GLU A 460 -3.14 11.01 9.62
C GLU A 460 -4.07 11.31 8.43
N ILE A 461 -3.53 11.39 7.21
CA ILE A 461 -4.28 11.65 5.97
C ILE A 461 -5.05 10.39 5.51
N ASP A 462 -4.49 9.20 5.74
CA ASP A 462 -5.05 7.93 5.21
C ASP A 462 -5.99 7.20 6.17
N ARG A 463 -5.86 7.43 7.49
CA ARG A 463 -6.72 6.76 8.48
C ARG A 463 -8.13 7.34 8.51
N PHE A 464 -8.23 8.59 8.14
CA PHE A 464 -9.46 9.31 7.94
C PHE A 464 -9.08 10.30 6.85
N SER A 465 -9.78 10.35 5.71
CA SER A 465 -10.09 11.73 5.31
C SER A 465 -10.77 12.28 6.55
N GLN A 466 -10.18 13.23 7.27
CA GLN A 466 -10.78 13.67 8.55
C GLN A 466 -12.24 14.09 8.33
N ILE A 467 -12.57 14.41 7.09
CA ILE A 467 -13.87 14.61 6.46
C ILE A 467 -15.04 13.79 7.04
N PRO A 468 -15.21 12.44 6.97
CA PRO A 468 -16.40 11.81 7.55
C PRO A 468 -16.51 12.04 9.06
N ALA A 469 -15.39 12.03 9.79
CA ALA A 469 -15.38 12.28 11.22
C ALA A 469 -15.69 13.76 11.56
N GLU A 470 -15.14 14.71 10.81
CA GLU A 470 -15.43 16.14 10.91
C GLU A 470 -16.91 16.39 10.58
N MET A 471 -17.40 15.85 9.47
CA MET A 471 -18.80 15.93 9.07
C MET A 471 -19.72 15.30 10.11
N LEU A 472 -19.36 14.15 10.67
CA LEU A 472 -20.11 13.52 11.75
C LEU A 472 -20.16 14.41 12.99
N LYS A 473 -19.02 14.94 13.44
CA LYS A 473 -18.95 15.84 14.61
C LYS A 473 -19.81 17.09 14.40
N LEU A 474 -19.71 17.72 13.22
CA LEU A 474 -20.51 18.90 12.88
C LEU A 474 -22.00 18.59 12.74
N LEU A 475 -22.37 17.48 12.08
CA LEU A 475 -23.77 17.05 11.96
C LEU A 475 -24.36 16.68 13.33
N ALA A 476 -23.62 15.99 14.19
CA ALA A 476 -24.06 15.63 15.54
C ALA A 476 -24.27 16.89 16.42
N PHE A 477 -23.36 17.86 16.35
CA PHE A 477 -23.53 19.16 16.99
C PHE A 477 -24.78 19.88 16.47
N VAL A 478 -24.92 19.98 15.16
CA VAL A 478 -26.07 20.63 14.55
C VAL A 478 -27.36 19.88 14.90
N GLU A 479 -27.35 18.54 15.00
CA GLU A 479 -28.48 17.71 15.43
C GLU A 479 -28.90 18.05 16.87
N ARG A 480 -27.93 18.15 17.78
CA ARG A 480 -28.10 18.35 19.23
C ARG A 480 -27.13 19.42 19.78
N PRO A 481 -27.42 20.72 19.57
CA PRO A 481 -26.50 21.81 19.87
C PRO A 481 -26.23 22.04 21.36
N HIS A 482 -27.14 21.58 22.22
CA HIS A 482 -27.05 21.77 23.67
C HIS A 482 -26.26 20.67 24.37
N SER A 483 -25.72 19.69 23.64
CA SER A 483 -24.82 18.68 24.20
C SER A 483 -23.42 19.27 24.40
N PRO A 484 -22.87 19.25 25.63
CA PRO A 484 -21.49 19.68 25.89
C PRO A 484 -20.48 18.92 25.02
N ASP A 485 -20.66 17.60 24.89
CA ASP A 485 -19.74 16.74 24.13
C ASP A 485 -19.75 17.07 22.64
N TYR A 486 -20.92 17.25 22.03
CA TYR A 486 -21.00 17.57 20.60
C TYR A 486 -20.54 19.00 20.30
N LEU A 487 -20.87 19.97 21.15
CA LEU A 487 -20.35 21.33 21.01
C LEU A 487 -18.82 21.34 21.13
N LYS A 488 -18.26 20.60 22.08
CA LYS A 488 -16.80 20.45 22.23
C LYS A 488 -16.18 19.84 20.99
N ALA A 489 -16.75 18.75 20.49
CA ALA A 489 -16.25 18.08 19.29
C ALA A 489 -16.29 18.99 18.05
N ALA A 490 -17.33 19.83 17.89
CA ALA A 490 -17.39 20.80 16.80
C ALA A 490 -16.33 21.91 16.94
N LEU A 491 -16.13 22.43 18.15
CA LEU A 491 -15.10 23.43 18.44
C LEU A 491 -13.67 22.87 18.21
N GLU A 492 -13.43 21.61 18.55
CA GLU A 492 -12.17 20.92 18.25
C GLU A 492 -11.88 20.88 16.75
N VAL A 493 -12.90 20.61 15.91
CA VAL A 493 -12.75 20.63 14.44
C VAL A 493 -12.39 22.03 13.95
N LEU A 494 -13.08 23.06 14.43
CA LEU A 494 -12.80 24.45 14.04
C LEU A 494 -11.39 24.88 14.47
N GLN A 495 -10.93 24.43 15.64
CA GLN A 495 -9.59 24.72 16.15
C GLN A 495 -8.51 23.98 15.35
N PHE A 496 -8.76 22.71 15.02
CA PHE A 496 -7.87 21.89 14.20
C PHE A 496 -7.67 22.52 12.80
N ARG A 497 -8.73 23.05 12.21
CA ARG A 497 -8.70 23.76 10.91
C ARG A 497 -8.17 25.20 11.00
N GLY A 498 -7.74 25.66 12.17
CA GLY A 498 -7.18 27.00 12.37
C GLY A 498 -8.18 28.14 12.21
N LEU A 499 -9.49 27.86 12.19
CA LEU A 499 -10.55 28.87 12.08
C LEU A 499 -10.78 29.63 13.39
N ILE A 500 -10.47 28.99 14.51
CA ILE A 500 -10.48 29.57 15.85
C ILE A 500 -9.11 29.37 16.51
N THR A 501 -8.74 30.29 17.40
CA THR A 501 -7.47 30.21 18.13
C THR A 501 -7.46 29.02 19.08
N ALA A 502 -6.31 28.34 19.19
CA ALA A 502 -6.15 27.24 20.12
C ALA A 502 -6.30 27.68 21.58
N GLN A 503 -7.27 27.09 22.30
CA GLN A 503 -7.60 27.43 23.68
C GLN A 503 -8.22 26.22 24.41
N ASP A 504 -8.37 26.32 25.74
CA ASP A 504 -9.16 25.32 26.49
C ASP A 504 -10.65 25.50 26.16
N LEU A 505 -11.27 24.43 25.68
CA LEU A 505 -12.67 24.43 25.24
C LEU A 505 -13.63 24.09 26.38
N ASN A 506 -13.17 23.49 27.48
CA ASN A 506 -14.05 23.07 28.57
C ASN A 506 -14.90 24.22 29.14
N PRO A 507 -14.37 25.44 29.38
CA PRO A 507 -15.17 26.56 29.88
C PRO A 507 -16.31 26.97 28.95
N LEU A 508 -16.13 26.81 27.64
CA LEU A 508 -17.13 27.21 26.62
C LEU A 508 -18.28 26.21 26.49
N VAL A 509 -18.04 24.95 26.86
CA VAL A 509 -19.01 23.87 26.67
C VAL A 509 -19.72 23.45 27.95
N THR A 510 -19.28 23.95 29.12
CA THR A 510 -19.94 23.69 30.42
C THR A 510 -21.42 24.06 30.38
N TYR A 511 -21.74 25.22 29.79
CA TYR A 511 -23.11 25.70 29.61
C TYR A 511 -23.33 26.10 28.14
N PRO A 512 -23.64 25.14 27.24
CA PRO A 512 -23.76 25.38 25.81
C PRO A 512 -24.76 26.50 25.47
N GLU A 513 -25.85 26.59 26.22
CA GLU A 513 -26.88 27.64 26.02
C GLU A 513 -26.34 29.04 26.28
N GLN A 514 -25.58 29.23 27.37
CA GLN A 514 -24.98 30.53 27.69
C GLN A 514 -23.94 30.95 26.64
N PHE A 515 -23.16 29.98 26.12
CA PHE A 515 -22.17 30.25 25.08
C PHE A 515 -22.82 30.59 23.72
N LEU A 516 -23.80 29.78 23.29
CA LEU A 516 -24.45 29.94 21.99
C LEU A 516 -25.42 31.13 21.96
N TYR A 517 -26.12 31.36 23.07
CA TYR A 517 -27.20 32.35 23.21
C TYR A 517 -27.04 33.20 24.49
N PRO A 518 -25.94 33.97 24.63
CA PRO A 518 -25.70 34.74 25.84
C PRO A 518 -26.78 35.82 26.03
N THR A 519 -27.27 35.94 27.25
CA THR A 519 -28.20 36.99 27.68
C THR A 519 -27.44 38.21 28.21
N PRO A 520 -28.07 39.38 28.38
CA PRO A 520 -27.43 40.54 28.99
C PRO A 520 -26.93 40.33 30.43
N LEU A 521 -27.34 39.24 31.09
CA LEU A 521 -26.92 38.87 32.44
C LEU A 521 -25.65 38.02 32.46
N ASP A 522 -25.24 37.48 31.30
CA ASP A 522 -24.08 36.61 31.17
C ASP A 522 -22.78 37.43 30.97
N PRO A 523 -21.63 36.92 31.44
CA PRO A 523 -20.34 37.60 31.26
C PRO A 523 -20.01 37.79 29.78
N GLU A 524 -19.43 38.94 29.44
CA GLU A 524 -19.09 39.25 28.06
C GLU A 524 -18.00 38.31 27.53
N LEU A 525 -18.28 37.63 26.42
CA LEU A 525 -17.32 36.74 25.76
C LEU A 525 -16.09 37.50 25.26
N LYS A 526 -14.91 36.88 25.40
CA LYS A 526 -13.66 37.41 24.86
C LYS A 526 -13.70 37.46 23.32
N SER A 527 -12.80 38.25 22.72
CA SER A 527 -12.71 38.40 21.25
C SER A 527 -12.64 37.06 20.52
N ASN A 528 -11.83 36.11 21.01
CA ASN A 528 -11.66 34.79 20.40
C ASN A 528 -12.88 33.89 20.59
N GLU A 529 -13.54 33.97 21.74
CA GLU A 529 -14.77 33.23 22.06
C GLU A 529 -15.94 33.72 21.20
N LYS A 530 -16.01 35.03 20.92
CA LYS A 530 -16.96 35.61 19.97
C LYS A 530 -16.77 35.06 18.55
N ILE A 531 -15.53 34.82 18.10
CA ILE A 531 -15.25 34.21 16.79
C ILE A 531 -15.73 32.76 16.77
N ALA A 532 -15.40 31.97 17.79
CA ALA A 532 -15.86 30.59 17.92
C ALA A 532 -17.39 30.50 17.92
N ARG A 533 -18.06 31.36 18.69
CA ARG A 533 -19.52 31.45 18.71
C ARG A 533 -20.09 31.76 17.33
N ARG A 534 -19.50 32.70 16.58
CA ARG A 534 -19.95 33.06 15.22
C ARG A 534 -19.97 31.84 14.28
N TYR A 535 -18.94 31.01 14.32
CA TYR A 535 -18.92 29.77 13.53
C TYR A 535 -20.01 28.79 13.98
N CYS A 536 -20.15 28.53 15.28
CA CYS A 536 -21.20 27.65 15.80
C CYS A 536 -22.60 28.13 15.40
N CYS A 537 -22.90 29.43 15.58
CA CYS A 537 -24.17 30.01 15.17
C CYS A 537 -24.38 29.95 13.65
N SER A 538 -23.32 30.11 12.85
CA SER A 538 -23.39 29.96 11.39
C SER A 538 -23.80 28.55 10.98
N LEU A 539 -23.21 27.52 11.61
CA LEU A 539 -23.56 26.12 11.37
C LEU A 539 -25.01 25.81 11.77
N LEU A 540 -25.50 26.36 12.88
CA LEU A 540 -26.89 26.20 13.32
C LEU A 540 -27.87 26.93 12.40
N LYS A 541 -27.50 28.12 11.94
CA LYS A 541 -28.29 28.88 10.96
C LYS A 541 -28.41 28.11 9.64
N ALA A 542 -27.31 27.52 9.18
CA ALA A 542 -27.32 26.67 7.98
C ALA A 542 -28.28 25.48 8.10
N ARG A 543 -28.42 24.88 9.29
CA ARG A 543 -29.44 23.83 9.55
C ARG A 543 -30.87 24.31 9.27
N LEU A 544 -31.17 25.55 9.63
CA LEU A 544 -32.52 26.12 9.50
C LEU A 544 -32.81 26.56 8.07
N GLU A 545 -31.78 26.98 7.34
CA GLU A 545 -31.93 27.59 6.01
C GLU A 545 -31.66 26.63 4.84
N LEU A 546 -30.89 25.56 5.05
CA LEU A 546 -30.48 24.65 3.98
C LEU A 546 -31.15 23.27 4.08
N PRO A 547 -31.48 22.64 2.94
CA PRO A 547 -31.84 21.22 2.90
C PRO A 547 -30.71 20.33 3.46
N HIS A 548 -31.08 19.23 4.11
CA HIS A 548 -30.13 18.31 4.76
C HIS A 548 -28.96 17.86 3.87
N TYR A 549 -29.19 17.64 2.57
CA TYR A 549 -28.16 17.21 1.63
C TYR A 549 -27.15 18.32 1.25
N GLN A 550 -27.48 19.59 1.47
CA GLN A 550 -26.58 20.73 1.22
C GLN A 550 -25.72 21.10 2.44
N LEU A 551 -26.06 20.58 3.63
CA LEU A 551 -25.33 20.87 4.87
C LEU A 551 -23.87 20.44 4.78
N LEU A 552 -23.60 19.26 4.21
CA LEU A 552 -22.23 18.75 4.03
C LEU A 552 -21.38 19.69 3.17
N SER A 553 -21.93 20.18 2.06
CA SER A 553 -21.24 21.13 1.19
C SER A 553 -20.99 22.47 1.89
N PHE A 554 -21.96 22.97 2.66
CA PHE A 554 -21.80 24.20 3.44
C PHE A 554 -20.72 24.05 4.52
N PHE A 555 -20.67 22.90 5.20
CA PHE A 555 -19.64 22.61 6.19
C PHE A 555 -18.25 22.60 5.54
N ALA A 556 -18.07 21.96 4.38
CA ALA A 556 -16.79 21.99 3.69
C ALA A 556 -16.34 23.39 3.27
N MET A 557 -17.26 24.23 2.79
CA MET A 557 -16.95 25.64 2.50
C MET A 557 -16.55 26.40 3.76
N THR A 558 -17.25 26.18 4.87
CA THR A 558 -16.94 26.79 6.17
C THR A 558 -15.57 26.35 6.69
N LEU A 559 -15.22 25.07 6.49
CA LEU A 559 -13.94 24.47 6.86
C LEU A 559 -12.80 24.77 5.87
N GLN A 560 -13.07 25.51 4.78
CA GLN A 560 -12.10 25.87 3.74
C GLN A 560 -11.41 24.66 3.10
N TYR A 561 -12.18 23.63 2.78
CA TYR A 561 -11.65 22.41 2.15
C TYR A 561 -10.93 22.70 0.83
N SER A 562 -9.82 21.98 0.61
CA SER A 562 -9.07 21.97 -0.65
C SER A 562 -9.87 21.29 -1.78
N GLY A 563 -9.35 21.34 -3.02
CA GLY A 563 -9.97 20.67 -4.16
C GLY A 563 -10.11 19.15 -3.99
N SER A 564 -9.09 18.49 -3.41
CA SER A 564 -9.10 17.06 -3.09
C SER A 564 -10.04 16.71 -1.94
N GLU A 565 -10.11 17.56 -0.91
CA GLU A 565 -11.05 17.39 0.20
C GLU A 565 -12.50 17.55 -0.27
N LEU A 566 -12.77 18.49 -1.17
CA LEU A 566 -14.09 18.62 -1.80
C LEU A 566 -14.44 17.40 -2.66
N ALA A 567 -13.50 16.86 -3.43
CA ALA A 567 -13.73 15.63 -4.20
C ALA A 567 -14.00 14.43 -3.29
N THR A 568 -13.30 14.37 -2.15
CA THR A 568 -13.52 13.36 -1.11
C THR A 568 -14.91 13.50 -0.47
N LEU A 569 -15.34 14.72 -0.16
CA LEU A 569 -16.67 14.99 0.35
C LEU A 569 -17.75 14.63 -0.68
N GLN A 570 -17.52 14.89 -1.97
CA GLN A 570 -18.44 14.51 -3.03
C GLN A 570 -18.60 12.99 -3.12
N LYS A 571 -17.48 12.24 -3.05
CA LYS A 571 -17.50 10.77 -2.95
C LYS A 571 -18.29 10.29 -1.73
N LEU A 572 -18.08 10.92 -0.57
CA LEU A 572 -18.78 10.60 0.67
C LEU A 572 -20.29 10.86 0.54
N THR A 573 -20.66 12.00 -0.01
CA THR A 573 -22.05 12.43 -0.19
C THR A 573 -22.79 11.49 -1.15
N ALA A 574 -22.15 11.13 -2.27
CA ALA A 574 -22.71 10.17 -3.23
C ALA A 574 -22.96 8.81 -2.57
N ARG A 575 -22.02 8.34 -1.73
CA ARG A 575 -22.16 7.10 -0.99
C ARG A 575 -23.30 7.15 0.03
N ILE A 576 -23.38 8.20 0.85
CA ILE A 576 -24.48 8.40 1.80
C ILE A 576 -25.82 8.38 1.06
N TYR A 577 -25.89 9.03 -0.10
CA TYR A 577 -27.09 9.06 -0.92
C TYR A 577 -27.49 7.66 -1.42
N GLN A 578 -26.52 6.87 -1.90
CA GLN A 578 -26.75 5.48 -2.31
C GLN A 578 -27.25 4.60 -1.16
N GLU A 579 -26.66 4.72 0.03
CA GLU A 579 -27.03 3.88 1.18
C GLU A 579 -28.34 4.31 1.85
N THR A 580 -28.73 5.59 1.72
CA THR A 580 -29.97 6.10 2.32
C THR A 580 -31.22 5.98 1.42
N ALA A 581 -31.05 5.64 0.14
CA ALA A 581 -32.06 5.18 -0.83
C ALA A 581 -33.53 5.63 -0.56
N GLY A 582 -33.75 6.95 -0.48
CA GLY A 582 -35.09 7.56 -0.34
C GLY A 582 -35.57 7.88 1.07
N ASN A 583 -34.81 7.56 2.13
CA ASN A 583 -35.13 7.88 3.52
C ASN A 583 -34.11 8.85 4.13
N SER A 584 -33.92 10.00 3.46
CA SER A 584 -32.90 11.01 3.78
C SER A 584 -33.30 11.86 4.98
N SER A 585 -33.08 11.36 6.19
CA SER A 585 -33.15 12.14 7.43
C SER A 585 -31.76 12.42 7.98
N LEU A 586 -31.60 13.54 8.71
CA LEU A 586 -30.33 13.88 9.38
C LEU A 586 -29.82 12.73 10.25
N LYS A 587 -30.72 12.08 10.99
CA LYS A 587 -30.43 10.93 11.84
C LYS A 587 -29.93 9.72 11.05
N ASN A 588 -30.52 9.44 9.88
CA ASN A 588 -30.04 8.36 9.02
C ASN A 588 -28.67 8.69 8.44
N THR A 589 -28.43 9.93 8.01
CA THR A 589 -27.10 10.36 7.55
C THR A 589 -26.04 10.22 8.64
N ILE A 590 -26.35 10.58 9.88
CA ILE A 590 -25.45 10.42 11.03
C ILE A 590 -25.19 8.94 11.32
N ASN A 591 -26.23 8.09 11.27
CA ASN A 591 -26.06 6.65 11.44
C ASN A 591 -25.18 6.05 10.33
N THR A 592 -25.43 6.40 9.07
CA THR A 592 -24.62 5.99 7.93
C THR A 592 -23.17 6.47 8.07
N LEU A 593 -22.92 7.71 8.50
CA LEU A 593 -21.57 8.20 8.76
C LEU A 593 -20.88 7.46 9.90
N ASN A 594 -21.59 7.18 11.00
CA ASN A 594 -21.08 6.34 12.09
C ASN A 594 -20.73 4.94 11.59
N GLU A 595 -21.56 4.35 10.73
CA GLU A 595 -21.26 3.06 10.09
C GLU A 595 -20.02 3.16 9.20
N ILE A 596 -19.91 4.18 8.34
CA ILE A 596 -18.75 4.41 7.47
C ILE A 596 -17.47 4.52 8.32
N ILE A 597 -17.50 5.28 9.43
CA ILE A 597 -16.34 5.46 10.31
C ILE A 597 -16.01 4.17 11.09
N ALA A 598 -17.01 3.43 11.55
CA ALA A 598 -16.82 2.24 12.37
C ALA A 598 -16.46 0.99 11.55
N SER A 599 -16.94 0.90 10.31
CA SER A 599 -16.83 -0.31 9.48
C SER A 599 -15.79 -0.19 8.36
N GLU A 600 -15.27 1.01 8.07
CA GLU A 600 -14.40 1.25 6.91
C GLU A 600 -13.29 2.28 7.17
N ARG A 601 -12.19 2.12 6.42
CA ARG A 601 -11.27 3.23 6.12
C ARG A 601 -11.85 3.95 4.91
N PHE A 602 -12.53 5.08 5.11
CA PHE A 602 -13.01 5.87 3.98
C PHE A 602 -11.83 6.59 3.32
N GLU A 603 -11.35 6.02 2.21
CA GLU A 603 -10.25 6.56 1.41
C GLU A 603 -10.66 7.86 0.73
N GLY A 604 -9.89 8.92 1.03
CA GLY A 604 -10.00 10.20 0.35
C GLY A 604 -9.65 10.10 -1.13
N VAL A 605 -10.05 11.13 -1.89
CA VAL A 605 -9.48 11.38 -3.20
C VAL A 605 -8.11 12.02 -2.96
N GLU A 606 -7.06 11.21 -3.11
CA GLU A 606 -5.67 11.68 -3.03
C GLU A 606 -5.41 12.72 -4.13
N GLU A 607 -4.67 13.79 -3.80
CA GLU A 607 -3.93 14.50 -4.85
C GLU A 607 -2.75 13.61 -5.22
N ASP A 608 -2.66 13.21 -6.49
CA ASP A 608 -1.56 12.41 -7.06
C ASP A 608 -0.23 13.21 -7.08
N ASN A 609 0.18 13.82 -5.97
CA ASN A 609 1.37 14.64 -5.87
C ASN A 609 2.30 14.12 -4.78
N ASP A 610 3.12 13.12 -5.15
CA ASP A 610 4.19 12.54 -4.32
C ASP A 610 5.11 13.63 -3.70
N ASP A 611 5.16 14.82 -4.32
CA ASP A 611 5.87 16.01 -3.84
C ASP A 611 5.49 16.42 -2.41
N CYS A 612 4.30 16.06 -1.90
CA CYS A 612 3.91 16.35 -0.52
C CYS A 612 4.80 15.63 0.52
N TYR A 613 5.36 14.47 0.18
CA TYR A 613 6.18 13.67 1.09
C TYR A 613 7.64 14.12 1.15
N THR A 614 8.12 14.84 0.13
CA THR A 614 9.56 15.15 -0.07
C THR A 614 9.86 16.65 -0.14
N ARG A 615 9.03 17.49 0.49
CA ARG A 615 9.22 18.95 0.46
C ARG A 615 10.53 19.37 1.15
N PRO A 616 11.23 20.40 0.64
CA PRO A 616 12.40 20.98 1.32
C PRO A 616 12.08 21.47 2.74
N GLY A 617 12.99 21.27 3.68
CA GLY A 617 12.85 21.71 5.09
C GLY A 617 11.77 20.96 5.88
N GLN A 618 11.28 19.83 5.36
CA GLN A 618 10.24 19.02 5.99
C GLN A 618 10.81 17.73 6.60
N LEU A 619 10.27 17.35 7.75
CA LEU A 619 10.36 16.02 8.34
C LEU A 619 9.10 15.22 7.98
N THR A 620 9.26 14.12 7.26
CA THR A 620 8.17 13.21 6.93
C THR A 620 8.21 11.96 7.81
N ILE A 621 7.13 11.70 8.55
CA ILE A 621 6.97 10.48 9.36
C ILE A 621 6.07 9.53 8.58
N ILE A 622 6.61 8.38 8.19
CA ILE A 622 5.94 7.45 7.28
C ILE A 622 6.36 6.01 7.57
N THR A 623 5.50 5.05 7.21
CA THR A 623 5.87 3.64 7.34
C THR A 623 6.88 3.21 6.28
N MET A 624 7.72 2.23 6.56
CA MET A 624 8.65 1.64 5.59
C MET A 624 7.95 1.19 4.28
N HIS A 625 6.74 0.65 4.36
CA HIS A 625 5.98 0.20 3.19
C HIS A 625 5.62 1.37 2.26
N LYS A 626 5.01 2.42 2.81
CA LYS A 626 4.62 3.62 2.06
C LYS A 626 5.81 4.45 1.55
N ALA A 627 6.99 4.26 2.12
CA ALA A 627 8.21 4.92 1.65
C ALA A 627 8.73 4.36 0.31
N LYS A 628 8.20 3.22 -0.15
CA LYS A 628 8.55 2.66 -1.46
C LYS A 628 8.21 3.66 -2.58
N GLY A 629 9.15 3.84 -3.50
CA GLY A 629 9.04 4.83 -4.58
C GLY A 629 9.57 6.23 -4.22
N LEU A 630 9.59 6.59 -2.94
CA LEU A 630 10.08 7.89 -2.45
C LEU A 630 11.57 7.84 -2.10
N ASP A 631 12.19 9.01 -1.91
CA ASP A 631 13.56 9.15 -1.41
C ASP A 631 13.81 10.49 -0.70
N TRP A 632 14.71 10.50 0.28
CA TRP A 632 15.04 11.67 1.10
C TRP A 632 16.55 11.87 1.23
N ASP A 633 16.98 13.11 1.47
CA ASP A 633 18.38 13.42 1.76
C ASP A 633 18.84 12.69 3.03
N TYR A 634 17.99 12.70 4.06
CA TYR A 634 18.26 12.11 5.36
C TYR A 634 17.16 11.11 5.76
N VAL A 635 17.53 9.89 6.14
CA VAL A 635 16.57 8.86 6.56
C VAL A 635 16.97 8.30 7.92
N PHE A 636 15.99 8.24 8.82
CA PHE A 636 16.10 7.68 10.15
C PHE A 636 15.25 6.42 10.25
N ILE A 637 15.85 5.31 10.65
CA ILE A 637 15.20 4.00 10.85
C ILE A 637 15.37 3.56 12.31
N PRO A 638 14.46 3.98 13.21
CA PRO A 638 14.51 3.63 14.62
C PRO A 638 13.84 2.27 14.90
N PHE A 639 13.98 1.78 16.15
CA PHE A 639 13.25 0.62 16.65
C PHE A 639 13.51 -0.69 15.88
N LEU A 640 14.76 -0.91 15.46
CA LEU A 640 15.17 -2.13 14.75
C LEU A 640 15.40 -3.30 15.70
N HIS A 641 14.31 -3.85 16.24
CA HIS A 641 14.32 -5.00 17.16
C HIS A 641 14.03 -6.33 16.42
N GLU A 642 14.56 -7.44 16.95
CA GLU A 642 14.38 -8.80 16.39
C GLU A 642 12.91 -9.20 16.24
N ASP A 643 12.05 -8.79 17.17
CA ASP A 643 10.62 -9.11 17.19
C ASP A 643 9.80 -8.27 16.20
N ILE A 644 10.39 -7.22 15.63
CA ILE A 644 9.80 -6.37 14.59
C ILE A 644 10.35 -6.77 13.22
N ILE A 645 11.69 -6.83 13.07
CA ILE A 645 12.37 -7.26 11.84
C ILE A 645 13.42 -8.33 12.18
N PRO A 646 13.26 -9.60 11.73
CA PRO A 646 12.20 -10.10 10.85
C PRO A 646 10.91 -10.51 11.61
N GLY A 647 10.89 -10.44 12.94
CA GLY A 647 9.78 -10.92 13.75
C GLY A 647 9.64 -12.44 13.78
N LYS A 648 8.62 -12.92 14.50
CA LYS A 648 8.29 -14.36 14.61
C LYS A 648 6.82 -14.59 14.29
N PRO A 649 6.47 -15.73 13.64
CA PRO A 649 5.08 -16.15 13.53
C PRO A 649 4.44 -16.18 14.92
N TRP A 650 3.25 -15.62 15.04
CA TRP A 650 2.56 -15.50 16.30
C TRP A 650 1.10 -15.92 16.14
N VAL A 651 0.66 -16.80 17.05
CA VAL A 651 -0.74 -17.23 17.14
C VAL A 651 -1.36 -16.56 18.37
N PRO A 652 -2.48 -15.84 18.22
CA PRO A 652 -3.21 -15.29 19.35
C PRO A 652 -3.57 -16.37 20.38
N ASN A 653 -3.41 -16.08 21.67
CA ASN A 653 -3.80 -17.02 22.73
C ASN A 653 -5.26 -17.48 22.58
N GLY A 654 -6.14 -16.57 22.13
CA GLY A 654 -7.54 -16.87 21.87
C GLY A 654 -7.76 -17.97 20.83
N ALA A 655 -6.82 -18.18 19.90
CA ALA A 655 -6.90 -19.12 18.77
C ALA A 655 -6.09 -20.41 18.97
N LYS A 656 -5.27 -20.51 20.03
CA LYS A 656 -4.40 -21.67 20.30
C LYS A 656 -5.13 -23.00 20.46
N PHE A 657 -6.43 -22.98 20.78
CA PHE A 657 -7.25 -24.19 20.87
C PHE A 657 -7.40 -24.93 19.52
N LEU A 658 -7.08 -24.26 18.40
CA LEU A 658 -7.01 -24.88 17.07
C LEU A 658 -5.62 -25.47 16.75
N GLY A 659 -4.62 -25.23 17.60
CA GLY A 659 -3.23 -25.59 17.40
C GLY A 659 -2.30 -24.37 17.28
N ASP A 660 -1.03 -24.65 16.96
CA ASP A 660 0.04 -23.63 16.89
C ASP A 660 0.17 -23.01 15.48
N PHE A 661 -0.94 -22.81 14.78
CA PHE A 661 -0.99 -22.14 13.47
C PHE A 661 -2.23 -21.28 13.27
N SER A 662 -2.17 -20.33 12.34
CA SER A 662 -3.32 -19.54 11.88
C SER A 662 -3.98 -20.20 10.68
N LEU A 663 -5.30 -20.41 10.73
CA LEU A 663 -6.05 -20.97 9.59
C LEU A 663 -5.89 -20.11 8.32
N ALA A 664 -5.86 -18.78 8.47
CA ALA A 664 -5.77 -17.85 7.33
C ALA A 664 -4.43 -17.96 6.60
N GLU A 665 -3.33 -17.99 7.34
CA GLU A 665 -1.98 -18.10 6.78
C GLU A 665 -1.75 -19.49 6.17
N VAL A 666 -2.26 -20.54 6.82
CA VAL A 666 -2.21 -21.91 6.28
C VAL A 666 -2.99 -22.01 4.98
N ALA A 667 -4.24 -21.53 4.95
CA ALA A 667 -5.06 -21.56 3.74
C ALA A 667 -4.33 -20.87 2.59
N ARG A 668 -3.77 -19.69 2.85
CA ARG A 668 -3.06 -18.92 1.83
C ARG A 668 -1.81 -19.63 1.32
N ALA A 669 -0.99 -20.19 2.21
CA ALA A 669 0.19 -20.95 1.80
C ALA A 669 -0.19 -22.20 0.97
N GLN A 670 -1.25 -22.91 1.37
CA GLN A 670 -1.78 -24.05 0.60
C GLN A 670 -2.29 -23.63 -0.79
N ILE A 671 -3.02 -22.50 -0.87
CA ILE A 671 -3.50 -21.93 -2.13
C ILE A 671 -2.30 -21.57 -3.02
N ARG A 672 -1.30 -20.86 -2.50
CA ARG A 672 -0.08 -20.50 -3.23
C ARG A 672 0.66 -21.71 -3.74
N ALA A 673 0.87 -22.73 -2.91
CA ALA A 673 1.51 -23.96 -3.33
C ALA A 673 0.79 -24.61 -4.53
N ALA A 674 -0.55 -24.59 -4.55
CA ALA A 674 -1.34 -25.08 -5.67
C ALA A 674 -1.19 -24.21 -6.92
N VAL A 675 -1.29 -22.88 -6.76
CA VAL A 675 -1.24 -21.90 -7.86
C VAL A 675 0.15 -21.89 -8.49
N HIS A 676 1.22 -21.91 -7.70
CA HIS A 676 2.61 -21.99 -8.15
C HIS A 676 2.86 -23.23 -9.02
N GLN A 677 2.37 -24.39 -8.57
CA GLN A 677 2.51 -25.63 -9.33
C GLN A 677 1.74 -25.59 -10.66
N ARG A 678 0.53 -25.03 -10.66
CA ARG A 678 -0.27 -24.85 -11.89
C ARG A 678 0.31 -23.81 -12.83
N TYR A 679 0.93 -22.75 -12.30
CA TYR A 679 1.61 -21.73 -13.10
C TYR A 679 2.77 -22.36 -13.89
N LEU A 680 3.58 -23.19 -13.23
CA LEU A 680 4.71 -23.88 -13.87
C LEU A 680 4.28 -25.03 -14.77
N ASN A 681 3.27 -25.82 -14.35
CA ASN A 681 2.76 -26.97 -15.09
C ASN A 681 1.23 -27.09 -14.92
N PRO A 682 0.43 -26.57 -15.87
CA PRO A 682 -1.03 -26.56 -15.77
C PRO A 682 -1.69 -27.94 -15.60
N ASP A 683 -1.10 -28.98 -16.20
CA ASP A 683 -1.66 -30.35 -16.19
C ASP A 683 -1.27 -31.16 -14.96
N ARG A 684 -0.41 -30.61 -14.08
CA ARG A 684 0.08 -31.34 -12.90
C ARG A 684 -0.94 -31.30 -11.77
N ILE A 685 -1.20 -32.47 -11.18
CA ILE A 685 -1.97 -32.56 -9.92
C ILE A 685 -1.18 -31.85 -8.81
N PRO A 686 -1.76 -30.84 -8.15
CA PRO A 686 -1.05 -30.05 -7.16
C PRO A 686 -0.83 -30.86 -5.88
N ILE A 687 0.38 -30.78 -5.34
CA ILE A 687 0.71 -31.31 -4.02
C ILE A 687 0.45 -30.20 -2.99
N ILE A 688 -0.52 -30.40 -2.11
CA ILE A 688 -0.88 -29.41 -1.09
C ILE A 688 -0.15 -29.74 0.22
N PRO A 689 0.62 -28.81 0.80
CA PRO A 689 1.33 -29.03 2.05
C PRO A 689 0.33 -29.19 3.22
N PRO A 690 0.58 -30.12 4.17
CA PRO A 690 -0.22 -30.22 5.38
C PRO A 690 -0.11 -28.93 6.23
N PRO A 691 -1.10 -28.64 7.10
CA PRO A 691 -1.22 -27.35 7.79
C PRO A 691 0.04 -26.84 8.48
N LEU A 692 0.74 -27.70 9.24
CA LEU A 692 1.95 -27.29 9.97
C LEU A 692 3.09 -26.90 9.03
N SER A 693 3.28 -27.64 7.93
CA SER A 693 4.31 -27.30 6.94
C SER A 693 3.98 -26.00 6.19
N ALA A 694 2.71 -25.81 5.83
CA ALA A 694 2.22 -24.58 5.21
C ALA A 694 2.39 -23.35 6.13
N TRP A 695 2.17 -23.53 7.43
CA TRP A 695 2.40 -22.49 8.45
C TRP A 695 3.88 -22.10 8.56
N LEU A 696 4.78 -23.08 8.60
CA LEU A 696 6.22 -22.83 8.65
C LEU A 696 6.71 -22.12 7.39
N GLU A 697 6.21 -22.54 6.21
CA GLU A 697 6.49 -21.90 4.92
C GLU A 697 6.01 -20.44 4.90
N ALA A 698 4.78 -20.17 5.33
CA ALA A 698 4.25 -18.81 5.45
C ALA A 698 5.10 -17.94 6.38
N GLY A 699 5.55 -18.52 7.51
CA GLY A 699 6.45 -17.86 8.45
C GLY A 699 7.80 -17.48 7.83
N GLN A 700 8.37 -18.36 6.99
CA GLN A 700 9.60 -18.08 6.25
C GLN A 700 9.39 -16.97 5.20
N LEU A 701 8.34 -17.05 4.38
CA LEU A 701 8.04 -16.02 3.38
C LEU A 701 7.83 -14.64 4.01
N LYS A 702 7.16 -14.58 5.17
CA LYS A 702 6.99 -13.34 5.92
C LYS A 702 8.34 -12.78 6.41
N LYS A 703 9.21 -13.61 6.98
CA LYS A 703 10.57 -13.17 7.37
C LYS A 703 11.36 -12.64 6.17
N ALA A 704 11.27 -13.31 5.03
CA ALA A 704 11.91 -12.88 3.79
C ALA A 704 11.38 -11.51 3.31
N GLU A 705 10.08 -11.27 3.41
CA GLU A 705 9.49 -9.95 3.15
C GLU A 705 9.99 -8.87 4.11
N GLU A 706 10.07 -9.14 5.42
CA GLU A 706 10.55 -8.14 6.40
C GLU A 706 12.02 -7.74 6.15
N TYR A 707 12.87 -8.66 5.70
CA TYR A 707 14.23 -8.30 5.28
C TYR A 707 14.25 -7.45 4.00
N ARG A 708 13.40 -7.75 3.02
CA ARG A 708 13.22 -6.90 1.83
C ARG A 708 12.69 -5.52 2.19
N LEU A 709 11.79 -5.43 3.18
CA LEU A 709 11.27 -4.17 3.70
C LEU A 709 12.39 -3.32 4.32
N LEU A 710 13.26 -3.91 5.13
CA LEU A 710 14.44 -3.23 5.67
C LEU A 710 15.36 -2.74 4.54
N TYR A 711 15.64 -3.59 3.54
CA TYR A 711 16.43 -3.22 2.37
C TYR A 711 15.81 -2.04 1.58
N VAL A 712 14.48 -2.05 1.39
CA VAL A 712 13.75 -0.93 0.79
C VAL A 712 13.95 0.34 1.61
N ALA A 713 13.78 0.27 2.94
CA ALA A 713 13.91 1.41 3.84
C ALA A 713 15.34 2.02 3.82
N MET A 714 16.38 1.18 3.85
CA MET A 714 17.78 1.63 3.76
C MET A 714 18.06 2.38 2.45
N THR A 715 17.51 1.89 1.34
CA THR A 715 17.74 2.45 -0.02
C THR A 715 16.91 3.69 -0.32
N ARG A 716 16.15 4.22 0.65
CA ARG A 716 15.45 5.52 0.53
C ARG A 716 16.36 6.72 0.83
N ALA A 717 17.51 6.48 1.46
CA ALA A 717 18.44 7.49 1.91
C ALA A 717 19.41 7.93 0.80
N LYS A 718 19.52 9.24 0.54
CA LYS A 718 20.50 9.78 -0.43
C LYS A 718 21.85 10.07 0.21
N ARG A 719 21.87 10.79 1.33
CA ARG A 719 23.10 11.37 1.93
C ARG A 719 23.43 10.84 3.31
N LEU A 720 22.43 10.56 4.15
CA LEU A 720 22.60 9.98 5.48
C LEU A 720 21.56 8.90 5.73
N LEU A 721 22.04 7.73 6.14
CA LEU A 721 21.23 6.68 6.75
C LEU A 721 21.55 6.60 8.24
N TRP A 722 20.57 6.87 9.07
CA TRP A 722 20.64 6.79 10.53
C TRP A 722 19.81 5.60 11.00
N MET A 723 20.37 4.72 11.81
CA MET A 723 19.72 3.50 12.27
C MET A 723 19.90 3.31 13.78
N SER A 724 18.86 2.86 14.48
CA SER A 724 18.98 2.49 15.90
C SER A 724 18.27 1.20 16.27
N SER A 725 18.84 0.55 17.27
CA SER A 725 18.18 -0.51 18.04
C SER A 725 18.39 -0.22 19.52
N GLU A 726 17.32 0.08 20.22
CA GLU A 726 17.35 0.45 21.63
C GLU A 726 17.37 -0.78 22.51
N LYS A 727 18.00 -0.69 23.69
CA LYS A 727 18.01 -1.79 24.66
C LYS A 727 16.64 -2.03 25.27
N LYS A 728 15.90 -0.95 25.58
CA LYS A 728 14.56 -1.02 26.19
C LYS A 728 13.49 -0.42 25.30
N ALA A 729 12.43 -1.19 25.07
CA ALA A 729 11.26 -0.74 24.31
C ALA A 729 9.96 -1.36 24.86
N PRO A 730 8.78 -0.87 24.42
CA PRO A 730 7.50 -1.42 24.85
C PRO A 730 7.34 -2.89 24.45
N PHE A 731 6.60 -3.67 25.26
CA PHE A 731 6.23 -5.04 24.87
C PHE A 731 5.47 -5.06 23.54
N ARG A 732 4.48 -4.18 23.39
CA ARG A 732 3.71 -3.97 22.16
C ARG A 732 3.40 -2.48 21.95
N TRP A 733 3.66 -1.99 20.75
CA TRP A 733 3.24 -0.65 20.33
C TRP A 733 1.71 -0.47 20.34
N ASN A 734 0.95 -1.56 20.19
CA ASN A 734 -0.52 -1.54 20.23
C ASN A 734 -1.15 -1.31 21.61
N THR A 735 -0.39 -1.42 22.70
CA THR A 735 -0.89 -1.15 24.06
C THR A 735 -0.16 0.00 24.74
N PHE A 736 0.92 0.47 24.12
CA PHE A 736 1.77 1.54 24.64
C PHE A 736 1.09 2.91 24.52
N ARG A 737 1.15 3.71 25.59
CA ARG A 737 0.53 5.04 25.68
C ARG A 737 1.52 6.21 25.61
N GLY A 738 2.83 5.95 25.59
CA GLY A 738 3.84 7.01 25.41
C GLY A 738 4.12 7.87 26.63
N ASP A 739 3.54 7.52 27.78
CA ASP A 739 3.76 8.12 29.10
C ASP A 739 4.96 7.47 29.83
N GLU A 740 5.67 8.26 30.65
CA GLU A 740 6.85 7.80 31.42
C GLU A 740 6.50 6.67 32.42
N SER A 741 5.21 6.48 32.73
CA SER A 741 4.67 5.39 33.54
C SER A 741 4.57 4.04 32.81
N SER A 742 4.72 4.02 31.48
CA SER A 742 4.66 2.78 30.69
C SER A 742 5.94 1.95 30.87
N GLN A 743 5.80 0.70 31.35
CA GLN A 743 6.94 -0.20 31.54
C GLN A 743 7.59 -0.57 30.19
N LEU A 744 8.90 -0.30 30.09
CA LEU A 744 9.76 -0.78 29.01
C LEU A 744 10.41 -2.11 29.40
N GLN A 745 10.71 -2.93 28.41
CA GLN A 745 11.38 -4.22 28.58
C GLN A 745 12.60 -4.32 27.68
N ASP A 746 13.53 -5.20 28.04
CA ASP A 746 14.70 -5.47 27.22
C ASP A 746 14.28 -6.07 25.86
N LYS A 747 14.95 -5.61 24.80
CA LYS A 747 14.76 -6.06 23.42
C LYS A 747 16.09 -6.48 22.82
N ASN A 748 16.04 -7.55 22.02
CA ASN A 748 17.18 -7.93 21.19
C ASN A 748 17.22 -7.07 19.93
N PRO A 749 18.41 -6.66 19.49
CA PRO A 749 18.56 -5.97 18.22
C PRO A 749 18.21 -6.88 17.04
N CYS A 750 17.77 -6.28 15.94
CA CYS A 750 17.62 -6.95 14.66
C CYS A 750 18.91 -7.73 14.32
N PRO A 751 18.85 -8.99 13.82
CA PRO A 751 20.04 -9.78 13.52
C PRO A 751 21.04 -9.14 12.55
N VAL A 752 20.56 -8.23 11.70
CA VAL A 752 21.38 -7.46 10.75
C VAL A 752 22.23 -6.39 11.47
N PHE A 753 21.80 -5.94 12.64
CA PHE A 753 22.39 -4.80 13.33
C PHE A 753 23.83 -5.07 13.82
N PRO A 754 24.14 -6.18 14.52
CA PRO A 754 25.52 -6.51 14.90
C PRO A 754 26.44 -6.72 13.69
N VAL A 755 25.90 -7.23 12.57
CA VAL A 755 26.65 -7.44 11.33
C VAL A 755 27.09 -6.12 10.72
N LEU A 756 26.18 -5.13 10.69
CA LEU A 756 26.50 -3.78 10.22
C LEU A 756 27.53 -3.09 11.12
N ILE A 757 27.42 -3.23 12.44
CA ILE A 757 28.41 -2.67 13.38
C ILE A 757 29.80 -3.27 13.13
N ASN A 758 29.89 -4.59 12.97
CA ASN A 758 31.17 -5.27 12.75
C ASN A 758 31.80 -4.90 11.41
N ALA A 759 31.01 -4.72 10.35
CA ALA A 759 31.51 -4.35 9.03
C ALA A 759 31.83 -2.86 8.90
N PHE A 760 31.14 -2.00 9.66
CA PHE A 760 31.32 -0.54 9.64
C PHE A 760 31.58 0.00 11.06
N PRO A 761 32.72 -0.33 11.70
CA PRO A 761 33.02 0.11 13.06
C PRO A 761 33.04 1.64 13.19
N ASP A 762 33.53 2.35 12.17
CA ASP A 762 33.53 3.81 12.13
C ASP A 762 32.12 4.42 12.08
N SER A 763 31.11 3.65 11.69
CA SER A 763 29.70 4.06 11.65
C SER A 763 28.96 3.88 12.97
N PHE A 764 29.51 3.10 13.89
CA PHE A 764 28.94 2.98 15.23
C PHE A 764 29.17 4.29 16.01
N CYS A 765 28.10 4.77 16.65
CA CYS A 765 28.08 5.99 17.44
C CYS A 765 27.66 5.64 18.86
N VAL A 766 28.51 6.00 19.82
CA VAL A 766 28.29 5.80 21.26
C VAL A 766 27.40 6.90 21.82
#